data_AF-A0A2D8YZ85-F1
#
_entry.id   AF-A0A2D8YZ85-F1
#
_cell.length_a   1.000
_cell.length_b   1.000
_cell.length_c   1.000
_cell.angle_alpha   90.00
_cell.angle_beta   90.00
_cell.angle_gamma   90.00
#
_symmetry.space_group_name_H-M   'P 1'
#
loop_
_entity.id
_entity.type
_entity.pdbx_description
1 polymer ?
#
loop_
_entity_poly.entity_id
_entity_poly.type
_entity_poly.pdbx_seq_one_letter_code
_entity_poly.pdbx_strand_id
1 'polypeptide(L)'
;MKKLGVLCVVAALLVLFQGGLSDATAQQTQAAFSEGHVICGGVDLKTGQLAQPCGFEKAKYTGKAVGKCPSGSFFDIGTWACFTCPSGYNRTGFAVDTPQACSKQVRAEYKYARRVGGHKSCPNGTFKDPRNGGECWKCPSGFGRTLSAVDAWDACGKFGASARRAEFIDRVCPEGTITDLNGSCYSCPEGFRRTAAAVTANNACFRNEDLKPAEQTAALTCKAGEHFDFIDGGTCWECPKTSVRSVFGVKTNKACEFTTIDWEAAKRTPNGLFKLPGGHEIAAEVIKERTRIDKIIEGSIEAEKLTGAKAAEFRDETWKHILTGPESSPILMAAVYTRVFDLIKNGPKTKPERDLLDYMAIYIQQSRQLAASEMNNIWQSWTRGQQARTSALATRSMHSAYDVGVAPPDLKSLVANIMHLAPSAAMATAFLGAFALETVSPGFAQLTARAAIAIRPFNWAQKMASIQQKALKTGAAISKAAAAAEAGAGVIGSFAVPFAVMTASAVIFSIATDNALAQNQQIAVVNDALETARKPVNLSRLIMTPEGRVEVLSNWALMTQEYYKPTARTWAALLPAQSMPSNTATVNINGTNIVMDVPAVSGTVLEGDRVVVSRATGSAPSWEKVAGAARDVAVGSDGTVYAIGVNKTNGGYQMFKRAKTDSKWTKIIGGALRIAVSGTEAWVVNDKGGIYVQSGTRWRRVSGPAAQDIGASAKGVWITGTDDKIYQRVGNNWNLVSGKAQRIDVDQDGRPWVVNNKGHIFVHDNNLKWQRLPGAARDVAVDVRGAAYVVGTSGGVYVFNGTKRDWDRISDDKDSVAIGAGGGQVWRISKSNDTYRYQ
;
A
#
# COMPACT_ATOMS: atom_id res chain seq x y z
N MET A 1 58.13 17.67 -31.90
CA MET A 1 58.58 16.30 -31.62
C MET A 1 57.65 15.64 -30.61
N LYS A 2 56.88 14.64 -31.08
CA LYS A 2 56.28 13.47 -30.41
C LYS A 2 55.59 13.60 -29.02
N LYS A 3 54.30 13.22 -29.06
CA LYS A 3 53.41 12.62 -28.04
C LYS A 3 52.58 13.55 -27.13
N LEU A 4 51.46 14.03 -27.68
CA LEU A 4 50.21 14.19 -26.93
C LEU A 4 49.16 13.30 -27.62
N GLY A 5 48.79 12.19 -26.98
CA GLY A 5 47.86 11.22 -27.52
C GLY A 5 46.91 10.75 -26.43
N VAL A 6 45.65 10.58 -26.82
CA VAL A 6 44.51 10.02 -26.06
C VAL A 6 43.75 11.02 -25.18
N LEU A 7 42.95 11.90 -25.79
CA LEU A 7 41.70 12.40 -25.21
C LEU A 7 40.84 13.11 -26.28
N CYS A 8 40.16 12.39 -27.19
CA CYS A 8 39.07 12.96 -28.02
C CYS A 8 38.23 11.98 -28.88
N VAL A 9 38.11 10.68 -28.56
CA VAL A 9 37.31 9.75 -29.42
C VAL A 9 36.20 8.97 -28.69
N VAL A 10 35.83 9.27 -27.43
CA VAL A 10 34.76 8.51 -26.73
C VAL A 10 33.43 9.27 -26.54
N ALA A 11 33.30 10.51 -27.05
CA ALA A 11 32.09 11.32 -26.80
C ALA A 11 31.08 11.42 -27.97
N ALA A 12 31.22 10.65 -29.06
CA ALA A 12 30.38 10.82 -30.25
C ALA A 12 29.84 9.52 -30.87
N LEU A 13 29.72 8.42 -30.10
CA LEU A 13 29.21 7.12 -30.60
C LEU A 13 28.32 6.38 -29.58
N LEU A 14 27.54 7.10 -28.79
CA LEU A 14 26.57 6.52 -27.84
C LEU A 14 25.24 7.28 -27.76
N VAL A 15 24.81 7.83 -28.90
CA VAL A 15 23.42 8.24 -29.13
C VAL A 15 23.03 7.62 -30.47
N LEU A 16 21.90 6.89 -30.49
CA LEU A 16 21.37 6.04 -31.57
C LEU A 16 21.66 4.54 -31.41
N PHE A 17 21.00 3.89 -30.44
CA PHE A 17 20.30 2.59 -30.60
C PHE A 17 19.73 2.14 -29.24
N GLN A 18 18.71 2.82 -28.70
CA GLN A 18 17.72 2.21 -27.79
C GLN A 18 16.42 3.01 -27.90
N GLY A 19 15.62 2.69 -28.91
CA GLY A 19 14.25 3.12 -29.04
C GLY A 19 13.42 1.94 -29.51
N GLY A 20 12.49 1.49 -28.67
CA GLY A 20 11.45 0.55 -29.07
C GLY A 20 11.07 -0.43 -27.97
N LEU A 21 9.92 -0.18 -27.33
CA LEU A 21 9.08 -1.09 -26.53
C LEU A 21 9.27 -1.20 -25.01
N SER A 22 10.32 -0.66 -24.37
CA SER A 22 10.47 -0.76 -22.89
C SER A 22 9.92 0.42 -22.09
N ASP A 23 10.07 1.66 -22.55
CA ASP A 23 9.71 2.82 -21.72
C ASP A 23 8.19 3.06 -21.68
N ALA A 24 7.47 2.81 -22.78
CA ALA A 24 6.02 3.01 -22.83
C ALA A 24 5.24 1.98 -21.99
N THR A 25 5.68 0.71 -21.96
CA THR A 25 5.09 -0.37 -21.14
C THR A 25 5.47 -0.23 -19.66
N ALA A 26 6.70 0.20 -19.36
CA ALA A 26 7.12 0.54 -18.00
C ALA A 26 6.35 1.75 -17.43
N GLN A 27 6.03 2.74 -18.25
CA GLN A 27 5.30 3.94 -17.85
C GLN A 27 3.79 3.69 -17.68
N GLN A 28 3.20 2.79 -18.49
CA GLN A 28 1.82 2.32 -18.31
C GLN A 28 1.61 1.50 -17.03
N THR A 29 2.64 0.78 -16.58
CA THR A 29 2.61 -0.02 -15.35
C THR A 29 2.93 0.83 -14.10
N GLN A 30 3.77 1.86 -14.20
CA GLN A 30 4.07 2.81 -13.10
C GLN A 30 2.98 3.84 -12.81
N ALA A 31 2.21 4.29 -13.82
CA ALA A 31 1.07 5.20 -13.62
C ALA A 31 -0.05 4.63 -12.73
N ALA A 32 0.07 3.36 -12.32
CA ALA A 32 -0.88 2.63 -11.52
C ALA A 32 -0.71 2.75 -10.00
N PHE A 33 0.39 3.31 -9.48
CA PHE A 33 0.69 3.27 -8.04
C PHE A 33 0.55 4.64 -7.37
N SER A 34 -0.20 4.74 -6.26
CA SER A 34 -0.19 5.92 -5.38
C SER A 34 0.94 5.82 -4.35
N GLU A 35 1.36 6.93 -3.75
CA GLU A 35 2.30 6.87 -2.61
C GLU A 35 1.55 6.55 -1.30
N GLY A 36 2.15 5.72 -0.44
CA GLY A 36 1.65 5.49 0.91
C GLY A 36 1.86 6.69 1.84
N HIS A 37 1.13 6.73 2.96
CA HIS A 37 1.31 7.77 3.98
C HIS A 37 0.96 7.29 5.38
N VAL A 38 1.52 7.97 6.38
CA VAL A 38 1.26 7.69 7.80
C VAL A 38 -0.13 8.19 8.20
N ILE A 39 -0.88 7.35 8.92
CA ILE A 39 -2.17 7.70 9.53
C ILE A 39 -1.94 8.24 10.94
N CYS A 40 -1.12 7.53 11.71
CA CYS A 40 -0.76 7.88 13.09
C CYS A 40 0.57 7.23 13.48
N GLY A 41 1.18 7.69 14.58
CA GLY A 41 2.32 6.99 15.18
C GLY A 41 3.69 7.24 14.55
N GLY A 42 3.77 7.96 13.43
CA GLY A 42 5.03 8.34 12.76
C GLY A 42 5.05 9.79 12.26
N VAL A 43 6.02 10.14 11.41
CA VAL A 43 6.11 11.45 10.75
C VAL A 43 5.63 11.33 9.31
N ASP A 44 4.80 12.27 8.87
CA ASP A 44 4.50 12.41 7.45
C ASP A 44 5.78 12.82 6.73
N LEU A 45 6.29 11.94 5.86
CA LEU A 45 7.56 12.15 5.17
C LEU A 45 7.53 13.30 4.16
N LYS A 46 6.34 13.74 3.72
CA LYS A 46 6.17 14.87 2.79
C LYS A 46 6.22 16.20 3.51
N THR A 47 5.52 16.28 4.65
CA THR A 47 5.37 17.54 5.40
C THR A 47 6.38 17.68 6.52
N GLY A 48 7.04 16.58 6.91
CA GLY A 48 7.91 16.51 8.10
C GLY A 48 7.15 16.63 9.42
N GLN A 49 5.81 16.67 9.39
CA GLN A 49 4.99 16.86 10.58
C GLN A 49 4.78 15.54 11.31
N LEU A 50 4.87 15.59 12.65
CA LEU A 50 4.58 14.44 13.51
C LEU A 50 3.07 14.16 13.46
N ALA A 51 2.69 12.97 12.99
CA ALA A 51 1.32 12.52 13.05
C ALA A 51 0.91 12.24 14.49
N GLN A 52 -0.39 12.40 14.77
CA GLN A 52 -0.95 12.08 16.08
C GLN A 52 -0.64 10.65 16.51
N PRO A 53 -0.47 10.35 17.82
CA PRO A 53 -0.32 8.97 18.29
C PRO A 53 -1.52 8.10 17.92
N CYS A 54 -1.30 6.80 17.69
CA CYS A 54 -2.36 5.86 17.33
C CYS A 54 -3.34 5.55 18.48
N GLY A 55 -3.00 5.99 19.69
CA GLY A 55 -3.87 5.92 20.85
C GLY A 55 -3.12 6.35 22.10
N PHE A 56 -3.88 6.48 23.18
CA PHE A 56 -3.34 6.75 24.50
C PHE A 56 -3.93 5.81 25.55
N GLU A 57 -3.20 5.64 26.64
CA GLU A 57 -3.62 4.87 27.80
C GLU A 57 -3.21 5.56 29.11
N LYS A 58 -3.77 5.10 30.24
CA LYS A 58 -3.38 5.57 31.57
C LYS A 58 -2.03 4.97 31.97
N ALA A 59 -1.21 5.76 32.65
CA ALA A 59 -0.05 5.23 33.37
C ALA A 59 -0.53 4.58 34.67
N LYS A 60 0.10 3.47 35.05
CA LYS A 60 -0.19 2.77 36.30
C LYS A 60 0.73 3.31 37.39
N TYR A 61 0.16 3.82 38.47
CA TYR A 61 0.94 4.20 39.65
C TYR A 61 1.57 2.95 40.27
N THR A 62 2.89 2.97 40.49
CA THR A 62 3.64 1.85 41.06
C THR A 62 4.12 2.11 42.49
N GLY A 63 4.31 3.37 42.88
CA GLY A 63 4.67 3.72 44.27
C GLY A 63 5.18 5.15 44.45
N LYS A 64 5.54 5.51 45.68
CA LYS A 64 6.27 6.75 45.95
C LYS A 64 7.74 6.55 45.59
N ALA A 65 8.35 7.56 44.98
CA ALA A 65 9.79 7.61 44.83
C ALA A 65 10.38 7.95 46.20
N VAL A 66 11.11 7.02 46.81
CA VAL A 66 11.74 7.29 48.10
C VAL A 66 13.08 6.59 48.24
N GLY A 67 14.05 7.35 48.69
CA GLY A 67 14.94 6.90 49.74
C GLY A 67 15.44 8.11 50.51
N LYS A 68 15.53 7.99 51.83
CA LYS A 68 16.38 8.87 52.61
C LYS A 68 17.77 8.27 52.53
N CYS A 69 18.78 9.10 52.28
CA CYS A 69 20.16 8.63 52.37
C CYS A 69 20.43 8.11 53.78
N PRO A 70 20.92 6.85 53.94
CA PRO A 70 21.36 6.33 55.22
C PRO A 70 22.31 7.30 55.92
N SER A 71 22.26 7.39 57.25
CA SER A 71 23.16 8.26 58.01
C SER A 71 24.63 7.97 57.68
N GLY A 72 25.41 9.00 57.33
CA GLY A 72 26.80 8.86 56.87
C GLY A 72 26.97 8.67 55.36
N SER A 73 25.88 8.61 54.60
CA SER A 73 25.88 8.68 53.13
C SER A 73 25.50 10.08 52.63
N PHE A 74 25.86 10.38 51.39
CA PHE A 74 25.58 11.64 50.72
C PHE A 74 24.86 11.39 49.39
N PHE A 75 24.04 12.35 48.99
CA PHE A 75 23.22 12.28 47.79
C PHE A 75 23.95 12.84 46.58
N ASP A 76 23.94 12.10 45.48
CA ASP A 76 24.46 12.55 44.19
C ASP A 76 23.32 12.93 43.24
N ILE A 77 23.32 14.17 42.76
CA ILE A 77 22.25 14.72 41.92
C ILE A 77 22.30 14.16 40.49
N GLY A 78 23.49 13.79 39.99
CA GLY A 78 23.68 13.26 38.63
C GLY A 78 23.17 11.84 38.46
N THR A 79 23.29 11.02 39.51
CA THR A 79 22.88 9.62 39.55
C THR A 79 21.59 9.38 40.35
N TRP A 80 21.13 10.40 41.09
CA TRP A 80 19.94 10.36 41.96
C TRP A 80 19.98 9.16 42.93
N ALA A 81 21.15 8.93 43.54
CA ALA A 81 21.44 7.82 44.45
C ALA A 81 22.29 8.28 45.65
N CYS A 82 22.34 7.46 46.69
CA CYS A 82 23.14 7.69 47.90
C CYS A 82 24.44 6.90 47.85
N PHE A 83 25.51 7.53 48.25
CA PHE A 83 26.86 6.97 48.26
C PHE A 83 27.55 7.21 49.59
N THR A 84 28.45 6.32 49.96
CA THR A 84 29.28 6.44 51.16
C THR A 84 30.74 6.20 50.80
N CYS A 85 31.65 6.91 51.47
CA CYS A 85 33.07 6.61 51.37
C CYS A 85 33.45 5.46 52.32
N PRO A 86 34.35 4.55 51.90
CA PRO A 86 34.85 3.50 52.78
C PRO A 86 35.40 4.07 54.10
N SER A 87 35.34 3.29 55.18
CA SER A 87 35.73 3.75 56.51
C SER A 87 37.13 4.38 56.53
N GLY A 88 37.21 5.62 57.03
CA GLY A 88 38.44 6.41 57.10
C GLY A 88 38.83 7.16 55.82
N TYR A 89 37.97 7.19 54.80
CA TYR A 89 38.12 8.02 53.59
C TYR A 89 37.12 9.16 53.60
N ASN A 90 37.53 10.33 53.12
CA ASN A 90 36.72 11.52 53.00
C ASN A 90 36.25 11.74 51.56
N ARG A 91 35.09 12.37 51.42
CA ARG A 91 34.52 12.74 50.12
C ARG A 91 35.38 13.82 49.45
N THR A 92 35.75 13.59 48.19
CA THR A 92 36.42 14.59 47.34
C THR A 92 35.41 15.39 46.51
N GLY A 93 35.87 16.24 45.59
CA GLY A 93 35.02 16.90 44.60
C GLY A 93 34.78 16.10 43.29
N PHE A 94 35.40 14.91 43.14
CA PHE A 94 35.36 14.13 41.88
C PHE A 94 34.07 13.31 41.74
N ALA A 95 33.70 12.82 40.56
CA ALA A 95 32.46 12.04 40.39
C ALA A 95 32.48 10.73 41.21
N VAL A 96 31.30 10.31 41.69
CA VAL A 96 31.12 9.20 42.67
C VAL A 96 31.57 7.84 42.14
N ASP A 97 31.56 7.65 40.83
CA ASP A 97 31.92 6.44 40.09
C ASP A 97 33.41 6.36 39.71
N THR A 98 34.20 7.37 40.09
CA THR A 98 35.63 7.39 39.81
C THR A 98 36.42 6.85 41.01
N PRO A 99 37.58 6.18 40.81
CA PRO A 99 38.49 5.80 41.90
C PRO A 99 38.91 6.96 42.80
N GLN A 100 38.72 8.21 42.36
CA GLN A 100 39.03 9.45 43.05
C GLN A 100 37.90 9.97 43.95
N ALA A 101 36.73 9.32 43.96
CA ALA A 101 35.55 9.78 44.68
C ALA A 101 35.78 9.97 46.19
N CYS A 102 36.62 9.10 46.77
CA CYS A 102 36.98 9.10 48.17
C CYS A 102 38.51 9.09 48.35
N SER A 103 39.03 9.92 49.24
CA SER A 103 40.46 9.99 49.53
C SER A 103 40.77 9.84 51.01
N LYS A 104 41.90 9.20 51.29
CA LYS A 104 42.51 9.13 52.62
C LYS A 104 43.95 9.60 52.51
N GLN A 105 44.34 10.55 53.35
CA GLN A 105 45.70 11.06 53.36
C GLN A 105 46.67 9.94 53.79
N VAL A 106 47.71 9.72 53.00
CA VAL A 106 48.82 8.80 53.32
C VAL A 106 50.14 9.54 53.23
N ARG A 107 51.22 8.96 53.78
CA ARG A 107 52.54 9.57 53.71
C ARG A 107 52.99 9.66 52.24
N ALA A 108 53.54 10.81 51.84
CA ALA A 108 54.04 11.03 50.50
C ALA A 108 55.19 10.06 50.16
N GLU A 109 55.00 9.25 49.14
CA GLU A 109 55.98 8.30 48.60
C GLU A 109 56.24 8.59 47.13
N TYR A 110 57.52 8.51 46.73
CA TYR A 110 57.99 8.68 45.36
C TYR A 110 58.70 7.42 44.88
N LYS A 111 58.40 6.98 43.66
CA LYS A 111 58.99 5.78 43.04
C LYS A 111 59.30 6.02 41.56
N TYR A 112 60.26 5.26 41.04
CA TYR A 112 60.52 5.14 39.60
C TYR A 112 59.37 4.40 38.90
N ALA A 113 59.11 4.73 37.63
CA ALA A 113 58.26 3.91 36.78
C ALA A 113 59.05 2.69 36.28
N ARG A 114 58.43 1.51 36.27
CA ARG A 114 59.08 0.25 35.85
C ARG A 114 58.91 0.02 34.37
N ARG A 115 59.99 -0.25 33.64
CA ARG A 115 59.91 -0.64 32.22
C ARG A 115 59.26 -2.01 32.11
N VAL A 116 58.14 -2.09 31.39
CA VAL A 116 57.38 -3.33 31.18
C VAL A 116 57.61 -3.94 29.79
N GLY A 117 58.18 -3.17 28.85
CA GLY A 117 58.42 -3.65 27.48
C GLY A 117 58.83 -2.55 26.51
N GLY A 118 59.06 -2.91 25.25
CA GLY A 118 59.23 -1.98 24.13
C GLY A 118 57.92 -1.79 23.36
N HIS A 119 57.80 -0.68 22.63
CA HIS A 119 56.68 -0.44 21.73
C HIS A 119 56.56 -1.55 20.69
N LYS A 120 55.37 -2.13 20.54
CA LYS A 120 55.04 -2.94 19.37
C LYS A 120 54.74 -2.03 18.18
N SER A 121 55.14 -2.44 16.98
CA SER A 121 54.77 -1.72 15.75
C SER A 121 53.30 -2.00 15.42
N CYS A 122 52.55 -0.96 15.07
CA CYS A 122 51.16 -1.15 14.63
C CYS A 122 51.12 -1.94 13.31
N PRO A 123 50.19 -2.90 13.15
CA PRO A 123 50.04 -3.66 11.91
C PRO A 123 49.84 -2.76 10.68
N ASN A 124 50.34 -3.19 9.52
CA ASN A 124 50.26 -2.40 8.28
C ASN A 124 48.80 -2.09 7.89
N GLY A 125 48.54 -0.82 7.52
CA GLY A 125 47.21 -0.32 7.19
C GLY A 125 46.35 0.09 8.39
N THR A 126 46.95 0.18 9.58
CA THR A 126 46.36 0.82 10.77
C THR A 126 47.01 2.19 11.01
N PHE A 127 46.35 3.06 11.76
CA PHE A 127 46.89 4.34 12.20
C PHE A 127 47.04 4.34 13.73
N LYS A 128 48.10 5.01 14.21
CA LYS A 128 48.48 5.06 15.61
C LYS A 128 47.81 6.25 16.30
N ASP A 129 47.12 6.00 17.40
CA ASP A 129 46.51 7.00 18.26
C ASP A 129 47.27 7.06 19.61
N PRO A 130 47.61 8.25 20.14
CA PRO A 130 48.44 8.37 21.35
C PRO A 130 47.69 8.10 22.66
N ARG A 131 46.36 7.92 22.65
CA ARG A 131 45.56 7.67 23.85
C ARG A 131 45.96 6.34 24.50
N ASN A 132 45.72 6.22 25.81
CA ASN A 132 45.90 5.00 26.61
C ASN A 132 47.26 4.28 26.46
N GLY A 133 48.35 5.02 26.23
CA GLY A 133 49.67 4.40 26.04
C GLY A 133 49.92 3.90 24.61
N GLY A 134 49.25 4.48 23.62
CA GLY A 134 49.43 4.16 22.21
C GLY A 134 48.54 3.01 21.76
N GLU A 135 47.60 3.28 20.88
CA GLU A 135 46.65 2.32 20.33
C GLU A 135 46.74 2.29 18.79
N CYS A 136 46.44 1.14 18.20
CA CYS A 136 46.42 0.92 16.75
C CYS A 136 44.98 0.72 16.32
N TRP A 137 44.51 1.57 15.41
CA TRP A 137 43.11 1.62 14.98
C TRP A 137 43.01 1.54 13.47
N LYS A 138 41.89 1.02 12.95
CA LYS A 138 41.69 0.88 11.50
C LYS A 138 40.27 1.24 11.08
N CYS A 139 40.15 1.94 9.97
CA CYS A 139 38.86 2.18 9.35
C CYS A 139 38.46 1.03 8.43
N PRO A 140 37.16 0.68 8.35
CA PRO A 140 36.66 -0.29 7.39
C PRO A 140 37.10 0.02 5.96
N SER A 141 37.26 -1.01 5.13
CA SER A 141 37.79 -0.86 3.77
C SER A 141 37.02 0.18 2.95
N GLY A 142 37.74 1.15 2.39
CA GLY A 142 37.17 2.25 1.61
C GLY A 142 36.62 3.43 2.43
N PHE A 143 36.75 3.42 3.76
CA PHE A 143 36.47 4.56 4.64
C PHE A 143 37.77 5.22 5.08
N GLY A 144 37.82 6.54 5.02
CA GLY A 144 38.93 7.35 5.51
C GLY A 144 38.71 7.81 6.95
N ARG A 145 39.76 8.36 7.57
CA ARG A 145 39.64 8.94 8.91
C ARG A 145 38.87 10.24 8.89
N THR A 146 37.99 10.42 9.89
CA THR A 146 37.39 11.72 10.21
C THR A 146 38.26 12.45 11.23
N LEU A 147 37.89 13.69 11.57
CA LEU A 147 38.51 14.46 12.66
C LEU A 147 38.06 13.97 14.05
N SER A 148 37.10 13.05 14.10
CA SER A 148 36.55 12.50 15.35
C SER A 148 37.56 11.55 16.03
N ALA A 149 37.48 11.47 17.36
CA ALA A 149 38.30 10.57 18.17
C ALA A 149 38.19 9.11 17.67
N VAL A 150 39.25 8.31 17.80
CA VAL A 150 39.29 6.99 17.13
C VAL A 150 38.30 5.97 17.70
N ASP A 151 37.86 6.11 18.95
CA ASP A 151 36.81 5.29 19.57
C ASP A 151 35.39 5.84 19.35
N ALA A 152 35.27 6.99 18.70
CA ALA A 152 33.97 7.56 18.36
C ALA A 152 33.28 6.72 17.28
N TRP A 153 31.95 6.69 17.32
CA TRP A 153 31.18 5.86 16.39
C TRP A 153 31.25 6.34 14.93
N ASP A 154 31.72 7.56 14.72
CA ASP A 154 31.90 8.26 13.45
C ASP A 154 33.38 8.47 13.10
N ALA A 155 34.29 7.76 13.77
CA ALA A 155 35.73 7.83 13.58
C ALA A 155 36.18 7.58 12.12
N CYS A 156 35.34 6.95 11.30
CA CYS A 156 35.60 6.62 9.91
C CYS A 156 34.48 7.13 9.01
N GLY A 157 34.86 7.91 8.01
CA GLY A 157 33.97 8.61 7.10
C GLY A 157 34.28 8.29 5.65
N LYS A 158 33.25 8.26 4.83
CA LYS A 158 33.37 8.14 3.38
C LYS A 158 32.34 9.07 2.77
N PHE A 159 32.78 9.89 1.81
CA PHE A 159 31.88 10.80 1.13
C PHE A 159 30.72 10.02 0.50
N GLY A 160 29.49 10.35 0.88
CA GLY A 160 28.26 9.67 0.43
C GLY A 160 27.88 8.38 1.18
N ALA A 161 28.52 8.02 2.29
CA ALA A 161 28.13 6.89 3.12
C ALA A 161 28.09 7.24 4.62
N SER A 162 27.21 6.59 5.38
CA SER A 162 27.09 6.79 6.83
C SER A 162 28.40 6.46 7.54
N ALA A 163 28.77 7.29 8.52
CA ALA A 163 29.98 7.12 9.30
C ALA A 163 29.98 5.80 10.07
N ARG A 164 31.18 5.27 10.31
CA ARG A 164 31.41 4.00 11.00
C ARG A 164 32.47 4.20 12.07
N ARG A 165 32.47 3.34 13.09
CA ARG A 165 33.55 3.39 14.09
C ARG A 165 34.84 2.87 13.47
N ALA A 166 35.96 3.33 14.00
CA ALA A 166 37.22 2.64 13.75
C ALA A 166 37.24 1.38 14.63
N GLU A 167 37.86 0.34 14.09
CA GLU A 167 38.08 -0.90 14.80
C GLU A 167 39.39 -0.78 15.58
N PHE A 168 39.33 -1.07 16.88
CA PHE A 168 40.50 -1.21 17.72
C PHE A 168 41.22 -2.51 17.32
N ILE A 169 42.48 -2.39 16.92
CA ILE A 169 43.25 -3.53 16.40
C ILE A 169 44.21 -4.07 17.47
N ASP A 170 45.00 -3.20 18.08
CA ASP A 170 46.00 -3.60 19.09
C ASP A 170 46.48 -2.39 19.90
N ARG A 171 47.21 -2.62 20.99
CA ARG A 171 47.96 -1.57 21.70
C ARG A 171 49.45 -1.65 21.43
N VAL A 172 50.07 -0.48 21.39
CA VAL A 172 51.53 -0.30 21.26
C VAL A 172 52.22 -0.72 22.56
N CYS A 173 51.56 -0.50 23.70
CA CYS A 173 51.97 -0.92 25.02
C CYS A 173 50.84 -1.67 25.75
N PRO A 174 51.15 -2.58 26.70
CA PRO A 174 50.14 -3.24 27.53
C PRO A 174 49.21 -2.24 28.23
N GLU A 175 47.96 -2.64 28.50
CA GLU A 175 46.97 -1.79 29.17
C GLU A 175 47.44 -1.30 30.55
N GLY A 176 47.18 -0.03 30.86
CA GLY A 176 47.59 0.58 32.13
C GLY A 176 49.04 1.06 32.19
N THR A 177 49.71 1.19 31.03
CA THR A 177 51.12 1.58 30.96
C THR A 177 51.33 2.92 30.22
N ILE A 178 52.42 3.60 30.55
CA ILE A 178 52.85 4.93 30.13
C ILE A 178 53.84 4.76 28.98
N THR A 179 53.57 5.41 27.86
CA THR A 179 54.50 5.51 26.73
C THR A 179 55.53 6.61 26.97
N ASP A 180 56.78 6.31 26.63
CA ASP A 180 57.84 7.31 26.60
C ASP A 180 58.35 7.53 25.17
N LEU A 181 58.92 8.71 24.93
CA LEU A 181 59.47 9.11 23.63
C LEU A 181 60.65 8.22 23.20
N ASN A 182 61.26 7.50 24.16
CA ASN A 182 62.35 6.55 23.92
C ASN A 182 61.91 5.19 23.34
N GLY A 183 60.61 4.99 23.06
CA GLY A 183 60.12 3.74 22.46
C GLY A 183 59.81 2.63 23.46
N SER A 184 59.76 2.92 24.76
CA SER A 184 59.51 1.93 25.81
C SER A 184 58.23 2.21 26.61
N CYS A 185 57.64 1.12 27.09
CA CYS A 185 56.42 1.12 27.92
C CYS A 185 56.83 1.03 29.40
N TYR A 186 56.27 1.90 30.23
CA TYR A 186 56.55 1.98 31.67
C TYR A 186 55.28 1.88 32.49
N SER A 187 55.31 1.37 33.71
CA SER A 187 54.15 1.40 34.60
C SER A 187 54.54 1.96 35.96
N CYS A 188 53.67 2.79 36.53
CA CYS A 188 53.82 3.17 37.92
C CYS A 188 53.43 1.97 38.80
N PRO A 189 54.13 1.76 39.93
CA PRO A 189 53.68 0.78 40.92
C PRO A 189 52.23 1.03 41.30
N GLU A 190 51.48 -0.03 41.57
CA GLU A 190 50.07 0.03 41.95
C GLU A 190 49.85 1.05 43.09
N GLY A 191 48.85 1.92 42.92
CA GLY A 191 48.53 3.01 43.85
C GLY A 191 49.37 4.29 43.68
N PHE A 192 50.35 4.34 42.78
CA PHE A 192 51.13 5.56 42.49
C PHE A 192 50.64 6.25 41.22
N ARG A 193 50.45 7.58 41.30
CA ARG A 193 50.07 8.44 40.18
C ARG A 193 51.29 9.01 39.48
N ARG A 194 51.16 9.29 38.19
CA ARG A 194 52.22 9.88 37.39
C ARG A 194 52.45 11.35 37.78
N THR A 195 53.70 11.74 38.02
CA THR A 195 54.10 13.15 38.15
C THR A 195 54.46 13.74 36.77
N ALA A 196 54.80 15.03 36.72
CA ALA A 196 55.32 15.66 35.51
C ALA A 196 56.82 15.39 35.24
N ALA A 197 57.55 14.73 36.16
CA ALA A 197 58.99 14.44 36.00
C ALA A 197 59.24 13.46 34.84
N ALA A 198 60.47 13.20 34.36
CA ALA A 198 60.68 12.16 33.34
C ALA A 198 60.28 10.75 33.85
N VAL A 199 59.86 9.80 32.99
CA VAL A 199 59.50 8.42 33.43
C VAL A 199 60.68 7.66 34.05
N THR A 200 61.90 8.08 33.72
CA THR A 200 63.16 7.57 34.29
C THR A 200 63.55 8.22 35.61
N ALA A 201 62.84 9.28 36.04
CA ALA A 201 63.14 9.99 37.27
C ALA A 201 62.66 9.20 38.50
N ASN A 202 63.38 9.34 39.62
CA ASN A 202 63.04 8.71 40.90
C ASN A 202 61.73 9.21 41.51
N ASN A 203 61.22 10.35 41.06
CA ASN A 203 59.93 10.93 41.40
C ASN A 203 58.90 10.80 40.27
N ALA A 204 59.11 9.92 39.29
CA ALA A 204 58.20 9.72 38.16
C ALA A 204 56.78 9.34 38.63
N CYS A 205 56.69 8.57 39.70
CA CYS A 205 55.42 8.13 40.28
C CYS A 205 55.34 8.64 41.74
N PHE A 206 54.17 9.14 42.11
CA PHE A 206 53.90 9.80 43.39
C PHE A 206 52.60 9.30 44.00
N ARG A 207 52.60 9.10 45.32
CA ARG A 207 51.40 8.82 46.09
C ARG A 207 51.45 9.59 47.40
N ASN A 208 50.48 10.45 47.65
CA ASN A 208 50.24 11.09 48.95
C ASN A 208 48.81 10.85 49.48
N GLU A 209 47.98 10.18 48.68
CA GLU A 209 46.60 9.89 49.01
C GLU A 209 46.29 8.48 48.52
N ASP A 210 45.59 7.73 49.36
CA ASP A 210 44.96 6.48 48.98
C ASP A 210 43.52 6.76 48.54
N LEU A 211 43.10 6.14 47.45
CA LEU A 211 41.92 6.56 46.69
C LEU A 211 41.03 5.37 46.41
N LYS A 212 39.74 5.54 46.67
CA LYS A 212 38.74 4.51 46.42
C LYS A 212 37.50 5.12 45.78
N PRO A 213 36.79 4.34 44.94
CA PRO A 213 35.44 4.74 44.51
C PRO A 213 34.52 4.85 45.72
N ALA A 214 33.48 5.67 45.60
CA ALA A 214 32.41 5.70 46.59
C ALA A 214 31.52 4.47 46.38
N GLU A 215 31.03 3.89 47.47
CA GLU A 215 30.16 2.73 47.42
C GLU A 215 28.70 3.21 47.34
N GLN A 216 27.96 2.74 46.33
CA GLN A 216 26.53 3.03 46.21
C GLN A 216 25.78 2.29 47.32
N THR A 217 25.06 3.03 48.16
CA THR A 217 24.37 2.47 49.34
C THR A 217 22.86 2.42 49.18
N ALA A 218 22.26 3.27 48.32
CA ALA A 218 20.84 3.21 47.95
C ALA A 218 20.57 3.93 46.61
N ALA A 219 19.58 3.49 45.85
CA ALA A 219 19.03 4.28 44.72
C ALA A 219 17.85 5.14 45.24
N LEU A 220 17.78 6.42 44.87
CA LEU A 220 16.64 7.30 45.25
C LEU A 220 15.60 7.43 44.12
N THR A 221 15.53 6.45 43.22
CA THR A 221 14.70 6.47 42.01
C THR A 221 13.63 5.37 41.99
N CYS A 222 12.77 5.43 40.97
CA CYS A 222 11.85 4.37 40.62
C CYS A 222 12.59 3.13 40.11
N LYS A 223 11.93 1.96 40.10
CA LYS A 223 12.56 0.73 39.60
C LYS A 223 12.89 0.86 38.12
N ALA A 224 13.86 0.09 37.63
CA ALA A 224 14.18 0.05 36.20
C ALA A 224 12.92 -0.26 35.37
N GLY A 225 12.62 0.60 34.39
CA GLY A 225 11.41 0.52 33.56
C GLY A 225 10.23 1.38 34.06
N GLU A 226 10.32 1.99 35.24
CA GLU A 226 9.33 2.93 35.76
C GLU A 226 9.75 4.39 35.49
N HIS A 227 8.75 5.27 35.37
CA HIS A 227 8.91 6.70 35.15
C HIS A 227 8.66 7.48 36.43
N PHE A 228 9.64 8.30 36.80
CA PHE A 228 9.53 9.24 37.91
C PHE A 228 8.73 10.48 37.49
N ASP A 229 7.83 10.94 38.35
CA ASP A 229 7.09 12.20 38.20
C ASP A 229 7.06 12.96 39.54
N PHE A 230 7.17 14.29 39.50
CA PHE A 230 7.24 15.15 40.69
C PHE A 230 5.90 15.28 41.44
N ILE A 231 4.80 14.78 40.86
CA ILE A 231 3.49 14.78 41.51
C ILE A 231 3.56 14.08 42.88
N ASP A 232 2.88 14.67 43.87
CA ASP A 232 2.75 14.19 45.26
C ASP A 232 4.08 13.94 46.01
N GLY A 233 5.13 14.71 45.66
CA GLY A 233 6.44 14.65 46.33
C GLY A 233 7.39 13.60 45.75
N GLY A 234 7.15 13.15 44.52
CA GLY A 234 7.94 12.12 43.83
C GLY A 234 7.19 10.80 43.79
N THR A 235 6.70 10.42 42.62
CA THR A 235 5.92 9.21 42.39
C THR A 235 6.42 8.44 41.16
N CYS A 236 6.22 7.13 41.18
CA CYS A 236 6.67 6.19 40.16
C CYS A 236 5.47 5.63 39.39
N TRP A 237 5.62 5.57 38.07
CA TRP A 237 4.54 5.22 37.15
C TRP A 237 5.05 4.33 36.02
N GLU A 238 4.27 3.34 35.62
CA GLU A 238 4.61 2.41 34.54
C GLU A 238 3.63 2.57 33.38
N CYS A 239 4.15 2.55 32.16
CA CYS A 239 3.33 2.52 30.95
C CYS A 239 3.13 1.08 30.45
N PRO A 240 1.96 0.75 29.87
CA PRO A 240 1.72 -0.54 29.23
C PRO A 240 2.80 -0.88 28.18
N LYS A 241 3.06 -2.18 27.98
CA LYS A 241 3.99 -2.66 26.94
C LYS A 241 3.64 -2.05 25.57
N THR A 242 4.65 -1.63 24.79
CA THR A 242 4.51 -0.92 23.49
C THR A 242 3.97 0.52 23.55
N SER A 243 3.99 1.14 24.72
CA SER A 243 3.67 2.57 24.91
C SER A 243 4.76 3.28 25.69
N VAL A 244 4.87 4.60 25.49
CA VAL A 244 5.84 5.47 26.17
C VAL A 244 5.11 6.63 26.86
N ARG A 245 5.79 7.33 27.77
CA ARG A 245 5.23 8.52 28.40
C ARG A 245 4.92 9.59 27.36
N SER A 246 3.68 10.07 27.36
CA SER A 246 3.30 11.24 26.58
C SER A 246 3.63 12.53 27.34
N VAL A 247 3.39 13.67 26.68
CA VAL A 247 3.49 15.00 27.28
C VAL A 247 2.38 15.32 28.30
N PHE A 248 1.38 14.44 28.44
CA PHE A 248 0.28 14.63 29.38
C PHE A 248 0.64 14.09 30.78
N GLY A 249 0.06 14.71 31.81
CA GLY A 249 0.32 14.32 33.21
C GLY A 249 0.01 12.84 33.48
N VAL A 250 0.79 12.20 34.35
CA VAL A 250 0.69 10.76 34.68
C VAL A 250 -0.69 10.32 35.16
N LYS A 251 -1.46 11.21 35.80
CA LYS A 251 -2.83 10.93 36.29
C LYS A 251 -3.90 10.97 35.18
N THR A 252 -3.54 11.39 33.97
CA THR A 252 -4.51 11.53 32.88
C THR A 252 -4.72 10.22 32.12
N ASN A 253 -5.86 10.10 31.43
CA ASN A 253 -6.12 9.00 30.50
C ASN A 253 -5.23 9.05 29.24
N LYS A 254 -4.39 10.08 29.13
CA LYS A 254 -3.47 10.27 28.02
C LYS A 254 -2.01 10.09 28.41
N ALA A 255 -1.75 9.59 29.62
CA ALA A 255 -0.41 9.53 30.20
C ALA A 255 0.58 8.68 29.38
N CYS A 256 0.13 7.60 28.76
CA CYS A 256 0.96 6.77 27.89
C CYS A 256 0.46 6.90 26.46
N GLU A 257 1.36 7.04 25.49
CA GLU A 257 1.04 7.03 24.07
C GLU A 257 1.61 5.78 23.41
N PHE A 258 0.82 5.13 22.56
CA PHE A 258 1.30 3.95 21.82
C PHE A 258 2.33 4.38 20.77
N THR A 259 3.40 3.61 20.68
CA THR A 259 4.49 3.86 19.73
C THR A 259 4.33 3.08 18.42
N THR A 260 3.21 2.37 18.28
CA THR A 260 2.80 1.72 17.04
C THR A 260 2.58 2.77 15.95
N ILE A 261 2.87 2.38 14.71
CA ILE A 261 2.59 3.18 13.52
C ILE A 261 1.42 2.53 12.78
N ASP A 262 0.53 3.36 12.27
CA ASP A 262 -0.48 2.94 11.29
C ASP A 262 -0.18 3.63 9.96
N TRP A 263 -0.25 2.88 8.87
CA TRP A 263 0.21 3.28 7.56
C TRP A 263 -0.81 2.90 6.49
N GLU A 264 -1.28 3.89 5.74
CA GLU A 264 -2.05 3.63 4.53
C GLU A 264 -1.07 3.34 3.39
N ALA A 265 -1.02 2.07 2.99
CA ALA A 265 -0.23 1.59 1.88
C ALA A 265 -0.57 2.29 0.56
N ALA A 266 0.44 2.43 -0.29
CA ALA A 266 0.29 2.71 -1.71
C ALA A 266 -0.82 1.87 -2.37
N LYS A 267 -1.80 2.52 -3.02
CA LYS A 267 -2.87 1.84 -3.77
C LYS A 267 -2.37 1.49 -5.17
N ARG A 268 -2.75 0.30 -5.62
CA ARG A 268 -2.49 -0.19 -6.98
C ARG A 268 -3.72 0.02 -7.84
N THR A 269 -3.54 0.45 -9.08
CA THR A 269 -4.62 0.47 -10.07
C THR A 269 -4.78 -0.94 -10.58
N PRO A 270 -5.89 -1.61 -10.27
CA PRO A 270 -6.05 -3.02 -10.59
C PRO A 270 -6.34 -3.19 -12.09
N ASN A 271 -5.80 -4.25 -12.70
CA ASN A 271 -6.00 -4.62 -14.10
C ASN A 271 -6.86 -5.89 -14.21
N GLY A 272 -7.25 -6.24 -15.43
CA GLY A 272 -7.99 -7.47 -15.74
C GLY A 272 -7.31 -8.24 -16.86
N LEU A 273 -7.62 -9.53 -16.98
CA LEU A 273 -7.07 -10.41 -18.01
C LEU A 273 -7.09 -9.77 -19.42
N PHE A 274 -8.21 -9.16 -19.79
CA PHE A 274 -8.41 -8.53 -21.10
C PHE A 274 -7.89 -7.09 -21.22
N LYS A 275 -7.15 -6.61 -20.21
CA LYS A 275 -6.35 -5.38 -20.30
C LYS A 275 -4.85 -5.67 -20.40
N LEU A 276 -4.44 -6.93 -20.22
CA LEU A 276 -3.05 -7.34 -20.35
C LEU A 276 -2.68 -7.46 -21.83
N PRO A 277 -1.46 -7.06 -22.23
CA PRO A 277 -0.93 -7.35 -23.56
C PRO A 277 -0.98 -8.85 -23.86
N GLY A 278 -1.55 -9.25 -25.00
CA GLY A 278 -1.72 -10.65 -25.37
C GLY A 278 -2.83 -11.41 -24.63
N GLY A 279 -3.55 -10.75 -23.70
CA GLY A 279 -4.58 -11.39 -22.88
C GLY A 279 -5.78 -11.92 -23.68
N HIS A 280 -6.21 -11.20 -24.73
CA HIS A 280 -7.30 -11.67 -25.60
C HIS A 280 -6.90 -12.90 -26.40
N GLU A 281 -5.72 -12.87 -27.02
CA GLU A 281 -5.21 -13.92 -27.89
C GLU A 281 -5.02 -15.22 -27.09
N ILE A 282 -4.34 -15.15 -25.95
CA ILE A 282 -4.05 -16.34 -25.13
C ILE A 282 -5.34 -16.92 -24.53
N ALA A 283 -6.27 -16.08 -24.08
CA ALA A 283 -7.56 -16.56 -23.58
C ALA A 283 -8.38 -17.24 -24.68
N ALA A 284 -8.39 -16.68 -25.89
CA ALA A 284 -9.08 -17.29 -27.03
C ALA A 284 -8.43 -18.62 -27.46
N GLU A 285 -7.10 -18.71 -27.44
CA GLU A 285 -6.38 -19.96 -27.70
C GLU A 285 -6.74 -21.04 -26.67
N VAL A 286 -6.76 -20.70 -25.39
CA VAL A 286 -7.14 -21.63 -24.31
C VAL A 286 -8.60 -22.10 -24.46
N ILE A 287 -9.51 -21.22 -24.87
CA ILE A 287 -10.91 -21.59 -25.15
C ILE A 287 -10.99 -22.55 -26.35
N LYS A 288 -10.22 -22.31 -27.41
CA LYS A 288 -10.16 -23.20 -28.59
C LYS A 288 -9.51 -24.54 -28.28
N GLU A 289 -8.49 -24.56 -27.41
CA GLU A 289 -7.80 -25.77 -26.97
C GLU A 289 -8.76 -26.72 -26.25
N ARG A 290 -9.68 -26.18 -25.44
CA ARG A 290 -10.68 -26.87 -24.58
C ARG A 290 -10.11 -27.80 -23.51
N THR A 291 -9.15 -28.65 -23.85
CA THR A 291 -8.60 -29.72 -23.00
C THR A 291 -8.19 -29.23 -21.60
N ARG A 292 -7.61 -28.05 -21.50
CA ARG A 292 -7.15 -27.44 -20.25
C ARG A 292 -8.30 -26.99 -19.35
N ILE A 293 -9.34 -26.42 -19.96
CA ILE A 293 -10.59 -26.04 -19.29
C ILE A 293 -11.30 -27.31 -18.82
N ASP A 294 -11.45 -28.29 -19.70
CA ASP A 294 -12.13 -29.55 -19.40
C ASP A 294 -11.40 -30.32 -18.27
N LYS A 295 -10.06 -30.34 -18.27
CA LYS A 295 -9.26 -30.93 -17.17
C LYS A 295 -9.57 -30.27 -15.82
N ILE A 296 -9.70 -28.94 -15.77
CA ILE A 296 -10.03 -28.21 -14.54
C ILE A 296 -11.48 -28.47 -14.12
N ILE A 297 -12.40 -28.57 -15.07
CA ILE A 297 -13.81 -28.92 -14.83
C ILE A 297 -13.92 -30.32 -14.24
N GLU A 298 -13.27 -31.32 -14.83
CA GLU A 298 -13.29 -32.70 -14.32
C GLU A 298 -12.62 -32.81 -12.94
N GLY A 299 -11.51 -32.11 -12.71
CA GLY A 299 -10.88 -32.04 -11.40
C GLY A 299 -11.80 -31.42 -10.34
N SER A 300 -12.61 -30.43 -10.72
CA SER A 300 -13.62 -29.83 -9.84
C SER A 300 -14.77 -30.81 -9.54
N ILE A 301 -15.25 -31.53 -10.56
CA ILE A 301 -16.28 -32.58 -10.44
C ILE A 301 -15.82 -33.68 -9.48
N GLU A 302 -14.58 -34.13 -9.61
CA GLU A 302 -13.99 -35.16 -8.74
C GLU A 302 -13.84 -34.66 -7.29
N ALA A 303 -13.26 -33.47 -7.10
CA ALA A 303 -13.08 -32.87 -5.78
C ALA A 303 -14.41 -32.68 -5.04
N GLU A 304 -15.48 -32.41 -5.77
CA GLU A 304 -16.83 -32.24 -5.25
C GLU A 304 -17.69 -33.50 -5.22
N LYS A 305 -17.15 -34.61 -5.74
CA LYS A 305 -17.83 -35.90 -5.84
C LYS A 305 -19.18 -35.78 -6.59
N LEU A 306 -19.22 -34.97 -7.64
CA LEU A 306 -20.40 -34.82 -8.49
C LEU A 306 -20.53 -36.03 -9.42
N THR A 307 -21.74 -36.56 -9.56
CA THR A 307 -22.01 -37.74 -10.37
C THR A 307 -23.26 -37.55 -11.23
N GLY A 308 -23.35 -38.30 -12.33
CA GLY A 308 -24.52 -38.32 -13.22
C GLY A 308 -24.90 -36.95 -13.75
N ALA A 309 -26.19 -36.60 -13.64
CA ALA A 309 -26.78 -35.37 -14.18
C ALA A 309 -26.14 -34.08 -13.62
N LYS A 310 -25.71 -34.08 -12.34
CA LYS A 310 -25.10 -32.91 -11.70
C LYS A 310 -23.73 -32.57 -12.27
N ALA A 311 -22.96 -33.60 -12.63
CA ALA A 311 -21.68 -33.42 -13.29
C ALA A 311 -21.87 -32.86 -14.71
N ALA A 312 -22.90 -33.33 -15.44
CA ALA A 312 -23.22 -32.81 -16.77
C ALA A 312 -23.69 -31.34 -16.72
N GLU A 313 -24.60 -31.00 -15.81
CA GLU A 313 -25.09 -29.64 -15.57
C GLU A 313 -23.92 -28.68 -15.27
N PHE A 314 -23.00 -29.08 -14.39
CA PHE A 314 -21.82 -28.28 -14.05
C PHE A 314 -20.91 -27.98 -15.26
N ARG A 315 -20.70 -28.97 -16.15
CA ARG A 315 -19.92 -28.77 -17.39
C ARG A 315 -20.58 -27.72 -18.29
N ASP A 316 -21.87 -27.89 -18.55
CA ASP A 316 -22.63 -27.05 -19.46
C ASP A 316 -22.73 -25.60 -18.96
N GLU A 317 -23.03 -25.42 -17.67
CA GLU A 317 -23.10 -24.10 -17.04
C GLU A 317 -21.74 -23.40 -17.04
N THR A 318 -20.66 -24.13 -16.77
CA THR A 318 -19.30 -23.58 -16.79
C THR A 318 -18.94 -23.10 -18.19
N TRP A 319 -19.14 -23.94 -19.22
CA TRP A 319 -18.85 -23.56 -20.59
C TRP A 319 -19.71 -22.38 -21.06
N LYS A 320 -20.99 -22.36 -20.68
CA LYS A 320 -21.86 -21.21 -20.94
C LYS A 320 -21.33 -19.92 -20.30
N HIS A 321 -20.85 -19.98 -19.06
CA HIS A 321 -20.28 -18.81 -18.37
C HIS A 321 -18.98 -18.33 -19.04
N ILE A 322 -18.09 -19.25 -19.42
CA ILE A 322 -16.86 -18.92 -20.16
C ILE A 322 -17.17 -18.18 -21.46
N LEU A 323 -18.19 -18.60 -22.20
CA LEU A 323 -18.55 -17.99 -23.49
C LEU A 323 -19.29 -16.65 -23.33
N THR A 324 -20.06 -16.47 -22.26
CA THR A 324 -20.94 -15.29 -22.09
C THR A 324 -20.38 -14.21 -21.16
N GLY A 325 -19.44 -14.56 -20.28
CA GLY A 325 -18.78 -13.64 -19.34
C GLY A 325 -17.36 -14.08 -19.00
N PRO A 326 -16.47 -14.23 -20.01
CA PRO A 326 -15.12 -14.78 -19.83
C PRO A 326 -14.28 -14.00 -18.82
N GLU A 327 -14.51 -12.69 -18.69
CA GLU A 327 -13.78 -11.81 -17.75
C GLU A 327 -13.97 -12.19 -16.29
N SER A 328 -15.07 -12.88 -15.98
CA SER A 328 -15.48 -13.25 -14.62
C SER A 328 -15.35 -14.74 -14.35
N SER A 329 -14.84 -15.53 -15.30
CA SER A 329 -14.76 -16.99 -15.17
C SER A 329 -13.47 -17.40 -14.45
N PRO A 330 -13.54 -17.93 -13.21
CA PRO A 330 -12.36 -18.38 -12.47
C PRO A 330 -11.69 -19.60 -13.14
N ILE A 331 -12.48 -20.44 -13.82
CA ILE A 331 -11.99 -21.60 -14.57
C ILE A 331 -11.20 -21.16 -15.80
N LEU A 332 -11.69 -20.16 -16.54
CA LEU A 332 -10.92 -19.59 -17.65
C LEU A 332 -9.63 -18.95 -17.15
N MET A 333 -9.69 -18.15 -16.08
CA MET A 333 -8.49 -17.54 -15.50
C MET A 333 -7.46 -18.59 -15.06
N ALA A 334 -7.90 -19.75 -14.56
CA ALA A 334 -7.05 -20.87 -14.21
C ALA A 334 -6.45 -21.60 -15.40
N ALA A 335 -7.24 -21.84 -16.43
CA ALA A 335 -6.75 -22.40 -17.67
C ALA A 335 -5.73 -21.46 -18.34
N VAL A 336 -5.98 -20.15 -18.33
CA VAL A 336 -5.04 -19.15 -18.84
C VAL A 336 -3.77 -19.09 -18.00
N TYR A 337 -3.86 -19.09 -16.66
CA TYR A 337 -2.68 -19.09 -15.80
C TYR A 337 -1.80 -20.32 -16.04
N THR A 338 -2.39 -21.51 -16.14
CA THR A 338 -1.61 -22.74 -16.42
C THR A 338 -0.95 -22.68 -17.80
N ARG A 339 -1.61 -22.11 -18.81
CA ARG A 339 -0.99 -21.82 -20.11
C ARG A 339 0.17 -20.85 -19.97
N VAL A 340 0.02 -19.75 -19.24
CA VAL A 340 1.09 -18.77 -18.97
C VAL A 340 2.26 -19.41 -18.24
N PHE A 341 2.00 -20.28 -17.26
CA PHE A 341 3.04 -21.00 -16.54
C PHE A 341 3.84 -21.94 -17.45
N ASP A 342 3.17 -22.63 -18.38
CA ASP A 342 3.83 -23.42 -19.42
C ASP A 342 4.68 -22.55 -20.35
N LEU A 343 4.23 -21.33 -20.67
CA LEU A 343 5.01 -20.36 -21.44
C LEU A 343 6.27 -19.90 -20.71
N ILE A 344 6.22 -19.72 -19.38
CA ILE A 344 7.41 -19.38 -18.58
C ILE A 344 8.44 -20.51 -18.62
N LYS A 345 7.99 -21.76 -18.56
CA LYS A 345 8.85 -22.96 -18.61
C LYS A 345 9.46 -23.16 -19.99
N ASN A 346 8.64 -23.10 -21.03
CA ASN A 346 8.98 -23.56 -22.37
C ASN A 346 9.41 -22.42 -23.30
N GLY A 347 9.20 -21.18 -22.91
CA GLY A 347 9.46 -19.97 -23.70
C GLY A 347 8.28 -19.57 -24.60
N PRO A 348 8.10 -18.26 -24.86
CA PRO A 348 7.05 -17.75 -25.73
C PRO A 348 7.42 -17.92 -27.22
N LYS A 349 6.46 -18.34 -28.04
CA LYS A 349 6.60 -18.54 -29.49
C LYS A 349 6.01 -17.37 -30.27
N THR A 350 4.86 -16.85 -29.85
CA THR A 350 4.15 -15.77 -30.55
C THR A 350 4.45 -14.39 -29.94
N LYS A 351 4.11 -13.31 -30.65
CA LYS A 351 4.23 -11.94 -30.12
C LYS A 351 3.32 -11.71 -28.89
N PRO A 352 2.02 -12.09 -28.91
CA PRO A 352 1.17 -12.00 -27.73
C PRO A 352 1.74 -12.69 -26.49
N GLU A 353 2.35 -13.87 -26.67
CA GLU A 353 2.99 -14.61 -25.57
C GLU A 353 4.21 -13.85 -25.00
N ARG A 354 5.06 -13.29 -25.87
CA ARG A 354 6.20 -12.46 -25.44
C ARG A 354 5.74 -11.22 -24.70
N ASP A 355 4.80 -10.48 -25.28
CA ASP A 355 4.30 -9.23 -24.71
C ASP A 355 3.68 -9.45 -23.31
N LEU A 356 2.96 -10.56 -23.10
CA LEU A 356 2.40 -10.90 -21.79
C LEU A 356 3.50 -11.24 -20.76
N LEU A 357 4.48 -12.06 -21.14
CA LEU A 357 5.55 -12.46 -20.22
C LEU A 357 6.46 -11.28 -19.86
N ASP A 358 6.78 -10.41 -20.82
CA ASP A 358 7.56 -9.19 -20.59
C ASP A 358 6.79 -8.24 -19.65
N TYR A 359 5.49 -8.06 -19.89
CA TYR A 359 4.62 -7.29 -19.00
C TYR A 359 4.61 -7.87 -17.57
N MET A 360 4.48 -9.18 -17.43
CA MET A 360 4.48 -9.83 -16.11
C MET A 360 5.82 -9.68 -15.39
N ALA A 361 6.95 -9.82 -16.08
CA ALA A 361 8.27 -9.63 -15.49
C ALA A 361 8.45 -8.19 -14.97
N ILE A 362 8.04 -7.20 -15.78
CA ILE A 362 8.03 -5.78 -15.39
C ILE A 362 7.11 -5.55 -14.20
N TYR A 363 5.91 -6.12 -14.21
CA TYR A 363 4.94 -5.97 -13.13
C TYR A 363 5.45 -6.55 -11.81
N ILE A 364 6.01 -7.75 -11.82
CA ILE A 364 6.63 -8.36 -10.62
C ILE A 364 7.77 -7.47 -10.14
N GLN A 365 8.62 -7.00 -11.04
CA GLN A 365 9.74 -6.12 -10.70
C GLN A 365 9.27 -4.83 -10.01
N GLN A 366 8.22 -4.21 -10.51
CA GLN A 366 7.63 -3.02 -9.90
C GLN A 366 6.93 -3.32 -8.58
N SER A 367 6.27 -4.47 -8.45
CA SER A 367 5.72 -4.94 -7.18
C SER A 367 6.81 -5.06 -6.10
N ARG A 368 7.99 -5.57 -6.48
CA ARG A 368 9.15 -5.64 -5.58
C ARG A 368 9.63 -4.25 -5.15
N GLN A 369 9.78 -3.35 -6.12
CA GLN A 369 10.19 -1.96 -5.87
C GLN A 369 9.22 -1.24 -4.95
N LEU A 370 7.91 -1.38 -5.19
CA LEU A 370 6.88 -0.77 -4.39
C LEU A 370 6.94 -1.29 -2.95
N ALA A 371 6.93 -2.60 -2.74
CA ALA A 371 6.97 -3.19 -1.41
C ALA A 371 8.24 -2.78 -0.65
N ALA A 372 9.41 -2.77 -1.30
CA ALA A 372 10.66 -2.31 -0.70
C ALA A 372 10.66 -0.80 -0.36
N SER A 373 10.10 0.02 -1.24
CA SER A 373 9.97 1.47 -1.01
C SER A 373 9.03 1.78 0.15
N GLU A 374 7.90 1.08 0.25
CA GLU A 374 6.94 1.25 1.33
C GLU A 374 7.50 0.75 2.67
N MET A 375 8.21 -0.37 2.69
CA MET A 375 8.98 -0.82 3.87
C MET A 375 9.94 0.27 4.36
N ASN A 376 10.68 0.89 3.44
CA ASN A 376 11.59 1.98 3.76
C ASN A 376 10.84 3.23 4.25
N ASN A 377 9.72 3.59 3.62
CA ASN A 377 8.93 4.76 4.00
C ASN A 377 8.33 4.60 5.40
N ILE A 378 7.76 3.43 5.72
CA ILE A 378 7.25 3.12 7.06
C ILE A 378 8.38 3.21 8.09
N TRP A 379 9.54 2.60 7.78
CA TRP A 379 10.71 2.63 8.65
C TRP A 379 11.20 4.06 8.92
N GLN A 380 11.34 4.88 7.88
CA GLN A 380 11.76 6.28 8.01
C GLN A 380 10.73 7.12 8.76
N SER A 381 9.43 6.91 8.50
CA SER A 381 8.35 7.62 9.18
C SER A 381 8.34 7.33 10.68
N TRP A 382 8.46 6.05 11.03
CA TRP A 382 8.48 5.61 12.43
C TRP A 382 9.73 6.11 13.17
N THR A 383 10.92 5.90 12.61
CA THR A 383 12.19 6.32 13.23
C THR A 383 12.26 7.83 13.46
N ARG A 384 11.87 8.64 12.46
CA ARG A 384 11.78 10.10 12.61
C ARG A 384 10.71 10.51 13.63
N GLY A 385 9.60 9.76 13.69
CA GLY A 385 8.56 9.95 14.71
C GLY A 385 9.07 9.73 16.13
N GLN A 386 9.84 8.66 16.36
CA GLN A 386 10.45 8.43 17.66
C GLN A 386 11.44 9.54 18.02
N GLN A 387 12.33 9.91 17.09
CA GLN A 387 13.29 11.01 17.32
C GLN A 387 12.60 12.35 17.65
N ALA A 388 11.52 12.69 16.95
CA ALA A 388 10.74 13.89 17.20
C ALA A 388 10.09 13.87 18.59
N ARG A 389 9.57 12.71 19.02
CA ARG A 389 8.98 12.53 20.36
C ARG A 389 10.02 12.64 21.48
N THR A 390 11.15 11.95 21.35
CA THR A 390 12.25 12.02 22.32
C THR A 390 12.77 13.45 22.46
N SER A 391 12.90 14.17 21.34
CA SER A 391 13.34 15.58 21.34
C SER A 391 12.30 16.52 22.00
N ALA A 392 11.01 16.29 21.77
CA ALA A 392 9.94 17.06 22.41
C ALA A 392 9.90 16.85 23.93
N LEU A 393 10.23 15.65 24.42
CA LEU A 393 10.31 15.33 25.85
C LEU A 393 11.58 15.89 26.51
N ALA A 394 12.72 15.88 25.81
CA ALA A 394 14.00 16.40 26.31
C ALA A 394 13.99 17.92 26.57
N THR A 395 13.15 18.68 25.87
CA THR A 395 13.03 20.14 26.08
C THR A 395 12.22 20.55 27.31
N ARG A 396 11.53 19.61 27.98
CA ARG A 396 10.68 19.90 29.15
C ARG A 396 11.01 19.09 30.41
N SER A 397 11.90 18.09 30.31
CA SER A 397 12.39 17.33 31.46
C SER A 397 13.74 16.67 31.16
N MET A 398 14.62 16.60 32.18
CA MET A 398 15.92 15.93 32.18
C MET A 398 15.79 14.39 32.19
N HIS A 399 14.96 13.84 31.30
CA HIS A 399 14.49 12.44 31.33
C HIS A 399 15.05 11.52 30.23
N SER A 400 16.07 11.91 29.47
CA SER A 400 16.44 11.18 28.25
C SER A 400 17.49 10.06 28.39
N ALA A 401 17.81 9.58 29.60
CA ALA A 401 18.93 8.63 29.78
C ALA A 401 18.54 7.14 29.74
N TYR A 402 17.25 6.78 29.85
CA TYR A 402 16.82 5.38 30.01
C TYR A 402 15.58 5.02 29.19
N ASP A 403 15.47 5.51 27.96
CA ASP A 403 14.49 4.96 27.01
C ASP A 403 15.07 3.65 26.43
N VAL A 404 14.83 2.54 27.13
CA VAL A 404 15.07 1.19 26.61
C VAL A 404 14.29 1.09 25.30
N GLY A 405 15.02 1.06 24.17
CA GLY A 405 14.51 1.39 22.84
C GLY A 405 13.12 0.84 22.54
N VAL A 406 12.32 1.56 21.77
CA VAL A 406 10.99 1.09 21.40
C VAL A 406 11.08 -0.09 20.43
N ALA A 407 10.29 -1.14 20.64
CA ALA A 407 10.20 -2.25 19.69
C ALA A 407 9.81 -1.74 18.28
N PRO A 408 10.52 -2.15 17.23
CA PRO A 408 10.23 -1.69 15.87
C PRO A 408 8.85 -2.20 15.39
N PRO A 409 8.21 -1.50 14.44
CA PRO A 409 6.89 -1.89 13.95
C PRO A 409 6.96 -3.17 13.12
N ASP A 410 5.90 -3.97 13.10
CA ASP A 410 5.84 -5.15 12.23
C ASP A 410 5.61 -4.73 10.76
N LEU A 411 6.72 -4.49 10.05
CA LEU A 411 6.70 -4.08 8.65
C LEU A 411 6.00 -5.11 7.76
N LYS A 412 6.07 -6.40 8.08
CA LYS A 412 5.44 -7.46 7.29
C LYS A 412 3.92 -7.27 7.28
N SER A 413 3.33 -7.04 8.44
CA SER A 413 1.89 -6.82 8.57
C SER A 413 1.44 -5.49 7.96
N LEU A 414 2.24 -4.43 8.09
CA LEU A 414 1.90 -3.12 7.52
C LEU A 414 1.96 -3.09 5.99
N VAL A 415 2.92 -3.81 5.40
CA VAL A 415 3.15 -3.89 3.94
C VAL A 415 2.21 -4.90 3.29
N ALA A 416 1.66 -5.86 4.04
CA ALA A 416 0.66 -6.81 3.54
C ALA A 416 -0.55 -6.10 2.90
N ASN A 417 -0.92 -4.91 3.40
CA ASN A 417 -2.02 -4.11 2.86
C ASN A 417 -1.76 -3.55 1.44
N ILE A 418 -0.50 -3.49 0.97
CA ILE A 418 -0.15 -3.12 -0.41
C ILE A 418 -0.70 -4.15 -1.41
N MET A 419 -0.89 -5.39 -0.96
CA MET A 419 -1.25 -6.56 -1.77
C MET A 419 -2.72 -6.95 -1.56
N HIS A 420 -3.55 -5.99 -1.15
CA HIS A 420 -4.97 -6.23 -0.92
C HIS A 420 -5.65 -6.68 -2.21
N LEU A 421 -5.91 -7.97 -2.33
CA LEU A 421 -6.75 -8.52 -3.39
C LEU A 421 -8.21 -8.15 -3.11
N ALA A 422 -8.95 -7.75 -4.14
CA ALA A 422 -10.40 -7.76 -4.05
C ALA A 422 -10.88 -9.16 -3.59
N PRO A 423 -11.95 -9.27 -2.78
CA PRO A 423 -12.44 -10.56 -2.29
C PRO A 423 -12.63 -11.61 -3.41
N SER A 424 -13.10 -11.15 -4.57
CA SER A 424 -13.22 -11.95 -5.80
C SER A 424 -11.90 -12.52 -6.28
N ALA A 425 -10.85 -11.69 -6.33
CA ALA A 425 -9.52 -12.11 -6.75
C ALA A 425 -8.84 -13.01 -5.73
N ALA A 426 -9.03 -12.76 -4.42
CA ALA A 426 -8.55 -13.66 -3.37
C ALA A 426 -9.17 -15.07 -3.51
N MET A 427 -10.47 -15.15 -3.82
CA MET A 427 -11.17 -16.42 -4.09
C MET A 427 -10.73 -17.07 -5.40
N ALA A 428 -10.61 -16.30 -6.49
CA ALA A 428 -10.08 -16.81 -7.76
C ALA A 428 -8.68 -17.39 -7.59
N THR A 429 -7.86 -16.80 -6.71
CA THR A 429 -6.50 -17.29 -6.44
C THR A 429 -6.48 -18.51 -5.52
N ALA A 430 -7.42 -18.62 -4.58
CA ALA A 430 -7.62 -19.84 -3.81
C ALA A 430 -8.04 -21.00 -4.74
N PHE A 431 -8.91 -20.72 -5.72
CA PHE A 431 -9.31 -21.66 -6.76
C PHE A 431 -8.12 -22.06 -7.65
N LEU A 432 -7.33 -21.09 -8.12
CA LEU A 432 -6.08 -21.31 -8.85
C LEU A 432 -5.13 -22.24 -8.08
N GLY A 433 -4.87 -21.95 -6.82
CA GLY A 433 -3.95 -22.74 -5.99
C GLY A 433 -4.42 -24.18 -5.74
N ALA A 434 -5.73 -24.42 -5.69
CA ALA A 434 -6.30 -25.75 -5.47
C ALA A 434 -6.24 -26.64 -6.71
N PHE A 435 -6.40 -26.08 -7.92
CA PHE A 435 -6.56 -26.84 -9.16
C PHE A 435 -5.37 -26.72 -10.13
N ALA A 436 -4.41 -25.84 -9.84
CA ALA A 436 -3.15 -25.71 -10.58
C ALA A 436 -1.96 -26.23 -9.75
N LEU A 437 -2.08 -27.41 -9.14
CA LEU A 437 -1.13 -27.99 -8.16
C LEU A 437 0.33 -28.02 -8.63
N GLU A 438 0.59 -28.25 -9.92
CA GLU A 438 1.94 -28.27 -10.51
C GLU A 438 2.58 -26.88 -10.64
N THR A 439 1.80 -25.81 -10.47
CA THR A 439 2.21 -24.42 -10.70
C THR A 439 2.43 -23.64 -9.40
N VAL A 440 2.21 -24.27 -8.25
CA VAL A 440 2.35 -23.69 -6.90
C VAL A 440 3.21 -24.59 -5.99
N SER A 441 3.45 -24.19 -4.74
CA SER A 441 4.11 -25.05 -3.76
C SER A 441 3.12 -26.06 -3.15
N PRO A 442 3.55 -27.29 -2.79
CA PRO A 442 2.67 -28.27 -2.15
C PRO A 442 2.02 -27.76 -0.86
N GLY A 443 2.75 -26.98 -0.06
CA GLY A 443 2.22 -26.35 1.16
C GLY A 443 1.15 -25.29 0.88
N PHE A 444 1.35 -24.48 -0.17
CA PHE A 444 0.35 -23.50 -0.60
C PHE A 444 -0.88 -24.19 -1.19
N ALA A 445 -0.68 -25.18 -2.05
CA ALA A 445 -1.73 -26.02 -2.62
C ALA A 445 -2.60 -26.66 -1.53
N GLN A 446 -1.99 -27.20 -0.47
CA GLN A 446 -2.74 -27.83 0.63
C GLN A 446 -3.53 -26.81 1.45
N LEU A 447 -2.98 -25.60 1.64
CA LEU A 447 -3.65 -24.49 2.33
C LEU A 447 -4.85 -23.97 1.52
N THR A 448 -4.67 -23.74 0.21
CA THR A 448 -5.73 -23.24 -0.67
C THR A 448 -6.75 -24.31 -1.02
N ALA A 449 -6.35 -25.59 -1.08
CA ALA A 449 -7.30 -26.71 -1.22
C ALA A 449 -8.24 -26.77 -0.01
N ARG A 450 -7.77 -26.54 1.22
CA ARG A 450 -8.65 -26.43 2.40
C ARG A 450 -9.62 -25.26 2.29
N ALA A 451 -9.17 -24.11 1.78
CA ALA A 451 -10.03 -22.96 1.52
C ALA A 451 -11.05 -23.23 0.40
N ALA A 452 -10.64 -23.86 -0.71
CA ALA A 452 -11.51 -24.23 -1.84
C ALA A 452 -12.53 -25.32 -1.46
N ILE A 453 -12.14 -26.31 -0.65
CA ILE A 453 -13.02 -27.35 -0.10
C ILE A 453 -14.05 -26.72 0.86
N ALA A 454 -13.67 -25.72 1.65
CA ALA A 454 -14.60 -24.96 2.48
C ALA A 454 -15.61 -24.14 1.64
N ILE A 455 -15.23 -23.76 0.42
CA ILE A 455 -16.06 -23.00 -0.53
C ILE A 455 -17.02 -23.92 -1.32
N ARG A 456 -16.76 -25.23 -1.47
CA ARG A 456 -17.60 -26.24 -2.19
C ARG A 456 -18.25 -25.73 -3.51
N PRO A 457 -17.50 -25.63 -4.62
CA PRO A 457 -17.88 -24.88 -5.83
C PRO A 457 -19.22 -25.20 -6.53
N PHE A 458 -19.79 -26.40 -6.45
CA PHE A 458 -21.10 -26.79 -7.03
C PHE A 458 -22.24 -26.41 -6.11
N ASN A 459 -22.06 -26.69 -4.81
CA ASN A 459 -22.93 -26.11 -3.81
C ASN A 459 -22.78 -24.62 -3.82
N TRP A 460 -21.63 -24.00 -4.07
CA TRP A 460 -21.46 -22.56 -4.14
C TRP A 460 -21.87 -21.98 -5.48
N ALA A 461 -21.84 -22.69 -6.60
CA ALA A 461 -22.41 -22.23 -7.87
C ALA A 461 -23.94 -22.26 -7.79
N GLN A 462 -24.53 -23.37 -7.33
CA GLN A 462 -25.99 -23.46 -7.07
C GLN A 462 -26.44 -22.63 -5.87
N LYS A 463 -25.60 -22.43 -4.85
CA LYS A 463 -25.90 -21.63 -3.65
C LYS A 463 -25.41 -20.21 -3.79
N MET A 464 -24.58 -19.80 -4.74
CA MET A 464 -24.41 -18.40 -5.15
C MET A 464 -25.48 -18.05 -6.16
N ALA A 465 -25.87 -18.94 -7.06
CA ALA A 465 -27.08 -18.76 -7.86
C ALA A 465 -28.31 -18.65 -6.95
N SER A 466 -28.43 -19.48 -5.91
CA SER A 466 -29.55 -19.44 -4.96
C SER A 466 -29.36 -18.51 -3.74
N ILE A 467 -28.16 -18.09 -3.34
CA ILE A 467 -27.88 -17.00 -2.36
C ILE A 467 -27.91 -15.66 -3.05
N GLN A 468 -27.50 -15.51 -4.31
CA GLN A 468 -27.90 -14.36 -5.11
C GLN A 468 -29.43 -14.36 -5.14
N GLN A 469 -30.11 -15.40 -5.63
CA GLN A 469 -31.58 -15.42 -5.64
C GLN A 469 -32.27 -15.29 -4.25
N LYS A 470 -31.69 -15.79 -3.14
CA LYS A 470 -32.27 -15.65 -1.76
C LYS A 470 -31.87 -14.35 -1.07
N ALA A 471 -30.66 -13.83 -1.23
CA ALA A 471 -30.29 -12.50 -0.77
C ALA A 471 -31.08 -11.42 -1.53
N LEU A 472 -31.41 -11.68 -2.80
CA LEU A 472 -32.39 -10.96 -3.61
C LEU A 472 -33.83 -11.04 -3.08
N LYS A 473 -34.19 -12.09 -2.31
CA LYS A 473 -35.58 -12.36 -1.88
C LYS A 473 -35.86 -12.09 -0.40
N THR A 474 -34.95 -12.32 0.53
CA THR A 474 -35.22 -12.28 1.98
C THR A 474 -34.42 -11.27 2.81
N GLY A 475 -33.41 -10.59 2.25
CA GLY A 475 -32.71 -9.49 2.96
C GLY A 475 -32.09 -9.87 4.32
N ALA A 476 -31.75 -11.14 4.56
CA ALA A 476 -31.18 -11.57 5.84
C ALA A 476 -29.68 -11.28 5.93
N ALA A 477 -29.25 -10.80 7.09
CA ALA A 477 -27.92 -10.33 7.42
C ALA A 477 -26.79 -11.35 7.12
N ILE A 478 -25.70 -10.79 6.62
CA ILE A 478 -24.45 -11.41 6.22
C ILE A 478 -23.72 -11.94 7.47
N SER A 479 -24.06 -13.14 7.93
CA SER A 479 -23.24 -13.87 8.92
C SER A 479 -22.41 -14.99 8.28
N LYS A 480 -22.77 -15.46 7.08
CA LYS A 480 -22.05 -16.53 6.37
C LYS A 480 -21.03 -16.05 5.32
N ALA A 481 -21.16 -14.82 4.80
CA ALA A 481 -20.06 -14.22 4.03
C ALA A 481 -18.92 -13.75 4.95
N ALA A 482 -19.19 -13.54 6.24
CA ALA A 482 -18.15 -13.39 7.26
C ALA A 482 -17.34 -14.69 7.42
N ALA A 483 -17.97 -15.88 7.39
CA ALA A 483 -17.25 -17.16 7.38
C ALA A 483 -16.43 -17.40 6.08
N ALA A 484 -16.88 -16.87 4.94
CA ALA A 484 -16.10 -16.89 3.68
C ALA A 484 -14.97 -15.84 3.68
N ALA A 485 -15.17 -14.68 4.32
CA ALA A 485 -14.14 -13.70 4.57
C ALA A 485 -13.10 -14.19 5.60
N GLU A 486 -13.50 -15.02 6.58
CA GLU A 486 -12.61 -15.72 7.51
C GLU A 486 -11.80 -16.83 6.82
N ALA A 487 -12.39 -17.55 5.84
CA ALA A 487 -11.66 -18.49 4.99
C ALA A 487 -10.71 -17.78 4.00
N GLY A 488 -11.11 -16.60 3.49
CA GLY A 488 -10.30 -15.74 2.63
C GLY A 488 -9.18 -14.99 3.37
N ALA A 489 -9.36 -14.66 4.66
CA ALA A 489 -8.36 -13.98 5.48
C ALA A 489 -7.06 -14.79 5.62
N GLY A 490 -7.15 -16.13 5.71
CA GLY A 490 -5.98 -17.02 5.72
C GLY A 490 -5.22 -17.05 4.38
N VAL A 491 -5.93 -16.84 3.27
CA VAL A 491 -5.37 -16.76 1.91
C VAL A 491 -4.74 -15.39 1.67
N ILE A 492 -5.36 -14.29 2.12
CA ILE A 492 -4.81 -12.92 2.06
C ILE A 492 -3.49 -12.81 2.85
N GLY A 493 -3.41 -13.41 4.05
CA GLY A 493 -2.18 -13.44 4.84
C GLY A 493 -1.03 -14.25 4.21
N SER A 494 -1.35 -15.19 3.33
CA SER A 494 -0.39 -16.07 2.65
C SER A 494 0.25 -15.39 1.42
N PHE A 495 -0.40 -14.37 0.84
CA PHE A 495 0.16 -13.54 -0.24
C PHE A 495 1.14 -12.46 0.25
N ALA A 496 1.21 -12.22 1.57
CA ALA A 496 2.28 -11.41 2.18
C ALA A 496 3.62 -12.18 2.25
N VAL A 497 3.60 -13.50 2.08
CA VAL A 497 4.78 -14.37 2.28
C VAL A 497 5.88 -14.14 1.24
N PRO A 498 5.62 -14.04 -0.08
CA PRO A 498 6.68 -13.80 -1.06
C PRO A 498 7.40 -12.45 -0.87
N PHE A 499 6.70 -11.44 -0.34
CA PHE A 499 7.28 -10.12 -0.11
C PHE A 499 8.06 -10.04 1.21
N ALA A 500 7.75 -10.90 2.18
CA ALA A 500 8.61 -11.15 3.33
C ALA A 500 9.91 -11.89 2.97
N VAL A 501 10.00 -12.47 1.75
CA VAL A 501 11.13 -13.24 1.22
C VAL A 501 11.95 -12.43 0.20
N MET A 502 11.67 -11.13 0.01
CA MET A 502 12.51 -10.26 -0.83
C MET A 502 13.87 -9.91 -0.21
N THR A 503 14.13 -10.39 1.00
CA THR A 503 15.49 -10.46 1.53
C THR A 503 16.17 -11.72 1.00
N ALA A 504 17.45 -11.64 0.64
CA ALA A 504 18.27 -12.78 0.20
C ALA A 504 18.39 -13.91 1.26
N SER A 505 17.76 -13.73 2.42
CA SER A 505 17.60 -14.71 3.47
C SER A 505 16.18 -14.59 4.03
N ALA A 506 15.44 -15.70 4.05
CA ALA A 506 14.33 -15.85 4.98
C ALA A 506 14.93 -15.74 6.39
N VAL A 507 14.97 -14.54 6.96
CA VAL A 507 15.44 -14.36 8.33
C VAL A 507 14.34 -14.92 9.22
N ILE A 508 14.58 -16.14 9.68
CA ILE A 508 13.90 -16.75 10.81
C ILE A 508 13.97 -15.72 11.95
N PHE A 509 12.81 -15.21 12.36
CA PHE A 509 12.66 -14.41 13.57
C PHE A 509 13.01 -15.29 14.78
N SER A 510 14.30 -15.42 15.12
CA SER A 510 14.72 -15.94 16.41
C SER A 510 14.99 -14.76 17.35
N ILE A 511 14.00 -14.55 18.23
CA ILE A 511 14.06 -13.89 19.54
C ILE A 511 15.32 -13.04 19.77
N ALA A 512 15.26 -11.76 19.40
CA ALA A 512 16.10 -10.73 20.00
C ALA A 512 15.33 -10.12 21.19
N THR A 513 15.90 -10.17 22.40
CA THR A 513 15.31 -9.60 23.61
C THR A 513 15.66 -8.11 23.81
N ASP A 514 16.46 -7.53 22.92
CA ASP A 514 16.84 -6.11 22.93
C ASP A 514 16.26 -5.36 21.71
N ASN A 515 15.52 -4.30 21.97
CA ASN A 515 14.87 -3.47 20.95
C ASN A 515 15.90 -2.72 20.07
N ALA A 516 17.10 -2.41 20.58
CA ALA A 516 18.17 -1.82 19.76
C ALA A 516 18.72 -2.81 18.72
N LEU A 517 18.80 -4.10 19.06
CA LEU A 517 19.17 -5.17 18.15
C LEU A 517 18.07 -5.42 17.10
N ALA A 518 16.81 -5.42 17.52
CA ALA A 518 15.66 -5.55 16.61
C ALA A 518 15.60 -4.39 15.60
N GLN A 519 15.87 -3.14 16.02
CA GLN A 519 15.91 -2.00 15.11
C GLN A 519 17.05 -2.09 14.08
N ASN A 520 18.25 -2.53 14.50
CA ASN A 520 19.39 -2.74 13.58
C ASN A 520 19.16 -3.90 12.61
N GLN A 521 18.46 -4.96 13.01
CA GLN A 521 18.04 -6.03 12.11
C GLN A 521 17.06 -5.51 11.06
N GLN A 522 16.14 -4.65 11.46
CA GLN A 522 15.09 -4.16 10.59
C GLN A 522 15.60 -3.21 9.49
N ILE A 523 16.57 -2.34 9.80
CA ILE A 523 17.20 -1.50 8.76
C ILE A 523 17.99 -2.34 7.74
N ALA A 524 18.59 -3.46 8.17
CA ALA A 524 19.26 -4.38 7.25
C ALA A 524 18.26 -5.07 6.31
N VAL A 525 17.11 -5.52 6.83
CA VAL A 525 16.00 -6.09 6.04
C VAL A 525 15.50 -5.11 4.98
N VAL A 526 15.26 -3.85 5.36
CA VAL A 526 14.81 -2.80 4.44
C VAL A 526 15.83 -2.56 3.31
N ASN A 527 17.11 -2.47 3.64
CA ASN A 527 18.17 -2.22 2.66
C ASN A 527 18.35 -3.38 1.68
N ASP A 528 18.34 -4.63 2.16
CA ASP A 528 18.46 -5.82 1.32
C ASP A 528 17.23 -5.98 0.40
N ALA A 529 16.04 -5.68 0.90
CA ALA A 529 14.83 -5.63 0.07
C ALA A 529 14.93 -4.58 -1.05
N LEU A 530 15.47 -3.38 -0.76
CA LEU A 530 15.70 -2.34 -1.76
C LEU A 530 16.74 -2.76 -2.82
N GLU A 531 17.78 -3.48 -2.43
CA GLU A 531 18.80 -3.97 -3.36
C GLU A 531 18.25 -5.10 -4.26
N THR A 532 17.57 -6.08 -3.65
CA THR A 532 16.95 -7.18 -4.38
C THR A 532 15.85 -6.69 -5.32
N ALA A 533 15.05 -5.71 -4.89
CA ALA A 533 14.04 -5.08 -5.73
C ALA A 533 14.60 -4.28 -6.91
N ARG A 534 15.91 -4.03 -7.02
CA ARG A 534 16.52 -3.39 -8.20
C ARG A 534 16.95 -4.40 -9.27
N LYS A 535 17.06 -5.69 -8.92
CA LYS A 535 17.52 -6.74 -9.84
C LYS A 535 16.37 -7.15 -10.77
N PRO A 536 16.56 -7.15 -12.10
CA PRO A 536 15.48 -7.49 -13.03
C PRO A 536 14.95 -8.92 -12.81
N VAL A 537 13.64 -9.09 -12.95
CA VAL A 537 12.97 -10.38 -12.79
C VAL A 537 13.22 -11.27 -14.01
N ASN A 538 13.72 -12.48 -13.75
CA ASN A 538 13.74 -13.57 -14.73
C ASN A 538 12.70 -14.62 -14.31
N LEU A 539 11.59 -14.70 -15.05
CA LEU A 539 10.46 -15.57 -14.73
C LEU A 539 10.84 -17.05 -14.70
N SER A 540 11.63 -17.52 -15.67
CA SER A 540 12.05 -18.93 -15.75
C SER A 540 12.93 -19.35 -14.58
N ARG A 541 13.79 -18.46 -14.08
CA ARG A 541 14.56 -18.69 -12.84
C ARG A 541 13.67 -18.60 -11.60
N LEU A 542 12.71 -17.67 -11.60
CA LEU A 542 11.84 -17.42 -10.46
C LEU A 542 10.98 -18.65 -10.12
N ILE A 543 10.37 -19.29 -11.11
CA ILE A 543 9.49 -20.46 -10.91
C ILE A 543 10.23 -21.74 -10.46
N MET A 544 11.56 -21.74 -10.45
CA MET A 544 12.36 -22.88 -9.95
C MET A 544 12.21 -23.08 -8.44
N THR A 545 11.87 -22.02 -7.71
CA THR A 545 11.69 -22.07 -6.25
C THR A 545 10.20 -22.14 -5.88
N PRO A 546 9.82 -22.85 -4.80
CA PRO A 546 8.45 -22.82 -4.29
C PRO A 546 7.93 -21.40 -4.01
N GLU A 547 8.78 -20.53 -3.47
CA GLU A 547 8.46 -19.14 -3.11
C GLU A 547 8.24 -18.29 -4.36
N GLY A 548 9.10 -18.45 -5.37
CA GLY A 548 8.96 -17.75 -6.64
C GLY A 548 7.74 -18.18 -7.44
N ARG A 549 7.29 -19.44 -7.35
CA ARG A 549 5.99 -19.87 -7.91
C ARG A 549 4.81 -19.15 -7.25
N VAL A 550 4.84 -18.99 -5.93
CA VAL A 550 3.82 -18.22 -5.19
C VAL A 550 3.90 -16.75 -5.57
N GLU A 551 5.09 -16.18 -5.75
CA GLU A 551 5.26 -14.79 -6.19
C GLU A 551 4.63 -14.53 -7.58
N VAL A 552 4.89 -15.42 -8.54
CA VAL A 552 4.30 -15.34 -9.89
C VAL A 552 2.78 -15.44 -9.83
N LEU A 553 2.23 -16.40 -9.09
CA LEU A 553 0.78 -16.52 -8.91
C LEU A 553 0.16 -15.29 -8.23
N SER A 554 0.81 -14.76 -7.19
CA SER A 554 0.33 -13.59 -6.44
C SER A 554 0.24 -12.36 -7.34
N ASN A 555 1.26 -12.15 -8.17
CA ASN A 555 1.25 -11.05 -9.12
C ASN A 555 0.27 -11.29 -10.27
N TRP A 556 0.11 -12.53 -10.74
CA TRP A 556 -0.95 -12.88 -11.69
C TRP A 556 -2.33 -12.50 -11.16
N ALA A 557 -2.64 -12.86 -9.91
CA ALA A 557 -3.89 -12.51 -9.25
C ALA A 557 -4.12 -10.99 -9.19
N LEU A 558 -3.09 -10.22 -8.85
CA LEU A 558 -3.18 -8.76 -8.82
C LEU A 558 -3.36 -8.11 -10.20
N MET A 559 -2.67 -8.64 -11.21
CA MET A 559 -2.76 -8.16 -12.59
C MET A 559 -4.11 -8.45 -13.22
N THR A 560 -4.85 -9.43 -12.70
CA THR A 560 -6.09 -9.94 -13.31
C THR A 560 -7.33 -9.77 -12.43
N GLN A 561 -7.24 -9.01 -11.34
CA GLN A 561 -8.31 -8.91 -10.34
C GLN A 561 -9.58 -8.16 -10.80
N GLU A 562 -9.51 -7.33 -11.85
CA GLU A 562 -10.67 -6.62 -12.41
C GLU A 562 -11.33 -7.36 -13.57
N TYR A 563 -12.65 -7.27 -13.64
CA TYR A 563 -13.47 -7.91 -14.67
C TYR A 563 -13.67 -7.03 -15.90
N TYR A 564 -12.58 -6.61 -16.53
CA TYR A 564 -12.66 -5.89 -17.80
C TYR A 564 -13.10 -6.84 -18.92
N LYS A 565 -14.18 -6.50 -19.62
CA LYS A 565 -14.68 -7.28 -20.76
C LYS A 565 -13.67 -7.34 -21.90
N PRO A 566 -13.66 -8.43 -22.69
CA PRO A 566 -12.87 -8.49 -23.91
C PRO A 566 -13.35 -7.42 -24.90
N THR A 567 -12.42 -6.87 -25.68
CA THR A 567 -12.75 -5.87 -26.69
C THR A 567 -13.56 -6.54 -27.78
N ALA A 568 -14.82 -6.12 -27.98
CA ALA A 568 -15.76 -6.81 -28.86
C ALA A 568 -15.20 -7.10 -30.27
N ARG A 569 -14.50 -6.13 -30.87
CA ARG A 569 -13.87 -6.29 -32.20
C ARG A 569 -12.78 -7.36 -32.20
N THR A 570 -11.85 -7.31 -31.25
CA THR A 570 -10.75 -8.27 -31.12
C THR A 570 -11.30 -9.66 -30.80
N TRP A 571 -12.28 -9.74 -29.90
CA TRP A 571 -12.88 -11.00 -29.47
C TRP A 571 -13.65 -11.68 -30.59
N ALA A 572 -14.44 -10.94 -31.37
CA ALA A 572 -15.17 -11.48 -32.52
C ALA A 572 -14.23 -12.00 -33.62
N ALA A 573 -13.06 -11.36 -33.81
CA ALA A 573 -12.05 -11.83 -34.75
C ALA A 573 -11.35 -13.12 -34.26
N LEU A 574 -11.11 -13.24 -32.96
CA LEU A 574 -10.41 -14.38 -32.37
C LEU A 574 -11.33 -15.59 -32.15
N LEU A 575 -12.60 -15.38 -31.82
CA LEU A 575 -13.61 -16.42 -31.60
C LEU A 575 -14.85 -16.13 -32.48
N PRO A 576 -14.78 -16.43 -33.79
CA PRO A 576 -15.96 -16.36 -34.65
C PRO A 576 -17.00 -17.37 -34.13
N ALA A 577 -18.26 -16.95 -34.00
CA ALA A 577 -19.33 -17.82 -33.54
C ALA A 577 -19.43 -19.07 -34.44
N GLN A 578 -19.57 -20.25 -33.84
CA GLN A 578 -19.93 -21.44 -34.61
C GLN A 578 -21.34 -21.23 -35.17
N SER A 579 -21.48 -21.43 -36.47
CA SER A 579 -22.73 -21.27 -37.23
C SER A 579 -23.85 -22.14 -36.63
N MET A 580 -24.72 -21.52 -35.85
CA MET A 580 -26.09 -21.99 -35.66
C MET A 580 -26.91 -21.45 -36.84
N PRO A 581 -27.87 -22.22 -37.41
CA PRO A 581 -28.56 -21.83 -38.62
C PRO A 581 -29.35 -20.54 -38.40
N SER A 582 -28.86 -19.43 -38.94
CA SER A 582 -29.56 -18.15 -39.02
C SER A 582 -29.13 -17.42 -40.30
N ASN A 583 -30.07 -16.70 -40.91
CA ASN A 583 -29.99 -16.17 -42.27
C ASN A 583 -28.66 -15.47 -42.60
N THR A 584 -27.97 -15.91 -43.66
CA THR A 584 -26.73 -15.30 -44.15
C THR A 584 -27.00 -14.32 -45.29
N ALA A 585 -26.25 -13.22 -45.33
CA ALA A 585 -26.18 -12.31 -46.48
C ALA A 585 -24.73 -12.16 -46.95
N THR A 586 -24.55 -12.04 -48.27
CA THR A 586 -23.22 -11.91 -48.90
C THR A 586 -22.97 -10.47 -49.32
N VAL A 587 -21.89 -9.85 -48.83
CA VAL A 587 -21.49 -8.48 -49.16
C VAL A 587 -20.17 -8.51 -49.93
N ASN A 588 -20.12 -7.82 -51.07
CA ASN A 588 -18.89 -7.64 -51.83
C ASN A 588 -18.19 -6.34 -51.39
N ILE A 589 -16.96 -6.44 -50.89
CA ILE A 589 -16.11 -5.28 -50.57
C ILE A 589 -14.84 -5.40 -51.42
N ASN A 590 -14.61 -4.43 -52.29
CA ASN A 590 -13.44 -4.38 -53.18
C ASN A 590 -13.15 -5.70 -53.91
N GLY A 591 -14.18 -6.37 -54.43
CA GLY A 591 -14.06 -7.63 -55.18
C GLY A 591 -14.05 -8.89 -54.32
N THR A 592 -14.11 -8.78 -52.99
CA THR A 592 -14.14 -9.92 -52.07
C THR A 592 -15.54 -10.11 -51.49
N ASN A 593 -16.13 -11.28 -51.72
CA ASN A 593 -17.43 -11.65 -51.16
C ASN A 593 -17.27 -12.16 -49.72
N ILE A 594 -17.88 -11.45 -48.76
CA ILE A 594 -17.90 -11.80 -47.34
C ILE A 594 -19.32 -12.23 -46.99
N VAL A 595 -19.46 -13.47 -46.48
CA VAL A 595 -20.74 -14.01 -45.98
C VAL A 595 -20.85 -13.64 -44.51
N MET A 596 -21.94 -12.98 -44.13
CA MET A 596 -22.21 -12.57 -42.75
C MET A 596 -23.54 -13.13 -42.26
N ASP A 597 -23.56 -13.62 -41.01
CA ASP A 597 -24.77 -14.01 -40.31
C ASP A 597 -25.57 -12.76 -39.94
N VAL A 598 -26.79 -12.63 -40.48
CA VAL A 598 -27.71 -11.54 -40.16
C VAL A 598 -28.67 -12.04 -39.09
N PRO A 599 -28.63 -11.51 -37.85
CA PRO A 599 -29.63 -11.85 -36.85
C PRO A 599 -31.00 -11.49 -37.42
N ALA A 600 -31.99 -12.37 -37.24
CA ALA A 600 -33.36 -12.14 -37.69
C ALA A 600 -33.98 -10.95 -36.94
N VAL A 601 -33.68 -9.73 -37.41
CA VAL A 601 -34.25 -8.48 -36.92
C VAL A 601 -34.77 -7.75 -38.15
N SER A 602 -36.09 -7.52 -38.20
CA SER A 602 -36.71 -6.78 -39.29
C SER A 602 -36.16 -5.34 -39.33
N GLY A 603 -35.54 -4.94 -40.46
CA GLY A 603 -35.28 -3.53 -40.77
C GLY A 603 -33.86 -3.12 -41.18
N THR A 604 -32.87 -4.01 -41.28
CA THR A 604 -31.51 -3.63 -41.71
C THR A 604 -31.47 -3.19 -43.19
N VAL A 605 -30.96 -1.99 -43.46
CA VAL A 605 -30.67 -1.47 -44.81
C VAL A 605 -29.22 -0.99 -44.88
N LEU A 606 -28.57 -1.17 -46.03
CA LEU A 606 -27.19 -0.75 -46.25
C LEU A 606 -27.15 0.62 -46.93
N GLU A 607 -26.40 1.56 -46.35
CA GLU A 607 -25.98 2.79 -47.03
C GLU A 607 -24.44 2.79 -47.12
N GLY A 608 -23.92 2.44 -48.31
CA GLY A 608 -22.49 2.39 -48.59
C GLY A 608 -21.74 1.43 -47.65
N ASP A 609 -20.61 1.89 -47.10
CA ASP A 609 -19.69 1.08 -46.28
C ASP A 609 -20.16 0.91 -44.81
N ARG A 610 -21.43 1.18 -44.51
CA ARG A 610 -21.99 1.05 -43.14
C ARG A 610 -23.30 0.27 -43.14
N VAL A 611 -23.43 -0.59 -42.14
CA VAL A 611 -24.72 -1.19 -41.76
C VAL A 611 -25.53 -0.13 -41.03
N VAL A 612 -26.61 0.33 -41.65
CA VAL A 612 -27.60 1.16 -40.98
C VAL A 612 -28.67 0.24 -40.44
N VAL A 613 -28.78 0.14 -39.13
CA VAL A 613 -30.00 -0.40 -38.51
C VAL A 613 -31.06 0.68 -38.67
N SER A 614 -31.69 0.75 -39.85
CA SER A 614 -32.94 1.47 -39.98
C SER A 614 -33.96 0.75 -39.12
N ARG A 615 -34.34 1.41 -38.03
CA ARG A 615 -35.47 0.96 -37.21
C ARG A 615 -36.64 0.72 -38.16
N ALA A 616 -37.23 -0.48 -38.13
CA ALA A 616 -38.56 -0.65 -38.69
C ALA A 616 -39.41 0.51 -38.17
N THR A 617 -39.91 1.33 -39.09
CA THR A 617 -40.85 2.40 -38.80
C THR A 617 -42.04 1.76 -38.09
N GLY A 618 -42.06 1.77 -36.75
CA GLY A 618 -43.20 1.21 -36.01
C GLY A 618 -43.04 0.80 -34.54
N SER A 619 -41.86 0.47 -33.99
CA SER A 619 -41.78 0.11 -32.55
C SER A 619 -40.82 1.02 -31.78
N ALA A 620 -41.36 1.93 -30.97
CA ALA A 620 -40.60 2.86 -30.11
C ALA A 620 -39.78 2.11 -29.03
N PRO A 621 -38.67 2.67 -28.51
CA PRO A 621 -37.88 2.01 -27.48
C PRO A 621 -38.66 2.09 -26.18
N SER A 622 -38.96 0.95 -25.57
CA SER A 622 -39.81 0.93 -24.39
C SER A 622 -38.97 1.16 -23.14
N TRP A 623 -39.25 2.28 -22.47
CA TRP A 623 -38.87 2.46 -21.08
C TRP A 623 -39.68 1.48 -20.23
N GLU A 624 -39.00 0.57 -19.54
CA GLU A 624 -39.65 -0.31 -18.57
C GLU A 624 -39.82 0.45 -17.26
N LYS A 625 -41.07 0.62 -16.80
CA LYS A 625 -41.33 1.19 -15.49
C LYS A 625 -40.84 0.22 -14.42
N VAL A 626 -39.98 0.70 -13.54
CA VAL A 626 -39.45 -0.08 -12.41
C VAL A 626 -40.13 0.40 -11.14
N ALA A 627 -40.69 -0.53 -10.37
CA ALA A 627 -41.37 -0.22 -9.12
C ALA A 627 -40.46 0.57 -8.17
N GLY A 628 -40.97 1.69 -7.66
CA GLY A 628 -40.23 2.62 -6.82
C GLY A 628 -40.46 4.07 -7.27
N ALA A 629 -40.09 5.01 -6.41
CA ALA A 629 -40.10 6.43 -6.74
C ALA A 629 -38.78 7.08 -6.33
N ALA A 630 -38.20 7.89 -7.21
CA ALA A 630 -36.91 8.52 -7.03
C ALA A 630 -36.91 9.98 -7.50
N ARG A 631 -36.01 10.78 -6.94
CA ARG A 631 -35.72 12.17 -7.33
C ARG A 631 -34.37 12.32 -8.02
N ASP A 632 -33.49 11.33 -7.81
CA ASP A 632 -32.18 11.23 -8.44
C ASP A 632 -31.77 9.77 -8.58
N VAL A 633 -30.95 9.45 -9.59
CA VAL A 633 -30.50 8.09 -9.88
C VAL A 633 -29.07 8.09 -10.43
N ALA A 634 -28.23 7.21 -9.91
CA ALA A 634 -26.88 6.98 -10.41
C ALA A 634 -26.64 5.48 -10.57
N VAL A 635 -25.81 5.10 -11.53
CA VAL A 635 -25.52 3.70 -11.82
C VAL A 635 -24.02 3.48 -11.76
N GLY A 636 -23.58 2.53 -10.94
CA GLY A 636 -22.18 2.12 -10.87
C GLY A 636 -21.74 1.36 -12.12
N SER A 637 -20.43 1.22 -12.30
CA SER A 637 -19.85 0.48 -13.44
C SER A 637 -20.17 -1.02 -13.40
N ASP A 638 -20.48 -1.57 -12.22
CA ASP A 638 -20.99 -2.93 -12.01
C ASP A 638 -22.49 -3.06 -12.35
N GLY A 639 -23.16 -1.93 -12.62
CA GLY A 639 -24.59 -1.83 -12.87
C GLY A 639 -25.46 -1.78 -11.61
N THR A 640 -24.87 -1.62 -10.42
CA THR A 640 -25.63 -1.32 -9.21
C THR A 640 -26.24 0.07 -9.33
N VAL A 641 -27.56 0.15 -9.21
CA VAL A 641 -28.32 1.39 -9.32
C VAL A 641 -28.56 1.95 -7.92
N TYR A 642 -28.19 3.19 -7.70
CA TYR A 642 -28.51 3.94 -6.50
C TYR A 642 -29.57 4.98 -6.84
N ALA A 643 -30.53 5.17 -5.94
CA ALA A 643 -31.59 6.15 -6.11
C ALA A 643 -31.84 6.93 -4.83
N ILE A 644 -32.10 8.21 -4.98
CA ILE A 644 -32.61 9.07 -3.91
C ILE A 644 -34.12 9.03 -3.99
N GLY A 645 -34.78 8.53 -2.96
CA GLY A 645 -36.24 8.40 -2.90
C GLY A 645 -36.96 9.73 -2.65
N VAL A 646 -38.27 9.63 -2.41
CA VAL A 646 -39.15 10.78 -2.23
C VAL A 646 -39.45 11.13 -0.77
N ASN A 647 -39.16 10.22 0.17
CA ASN A 647 -39.42 10.41 1.59
C ASN A 647 -38.29 11.18 2.27
N LYS A 648 -38.63 12.26 2.97
CA LYS A 648 -37.65 13.12 3.67
C LYS A 648 -37.03 12.40 4.87
N THR A 649 -35.77 12.69 5.15
CA THR A 649 -35.00 12.20 6.30
C THR A 649 -33.92 13.22 6.67
N ASN A 650 -33.19 13.01 7.76
CA ASN A 650 -32.08 13.89 8.11
C ASN A 650 -30.98 13.84 7.02
N GLY A 651 -30.60 15.01 6.49
CA GLY A 651 -29.65 15.14 5.38
C GLY A 651 -30.26 15.17 3.98
N GLY A 652 -31.58 15.08 3.83
CA GLY A 652 -32.27 15.15 2.53
C GLY A 652 -33.38 14.12 2.39
N TYR A 653 -33.23 13.18 1.45
CA TYR A 653 -34.21 12.12 1.21
C TYR A 653 -33.61 10.73 1.43
N GLN A 654 -34.46 9.76 1.75
CA GLN A 654 -34.06 8.37 1.93
C GLN A 654 -33.37 7.85 0.67
N MET A 655 -32.30 7.08 0.84
CA MET A 655 -31.55 6.53 -0.28
C MET A 655 -31.80 5.02 -0.41
N PHE A 656 -31.69 4.54 -1.64
CA PHE A 656 -31.93 3.15 -2.01
C PHE A 656 -30.85 2.67 -2.97
N LYS A 657 -30.61 1.37 -2.99
CA LYS A 657 -29.78 0.69 -3.98
C LYS A 657 -30.47 -0.56 -4.52
N ARG A 658 -30.20 -0.90 -5.77
CA ARG A 658 -30.77 -2.04 -6.51
C ARG A 658 -29.64 -2.63 -7.35
N ALA A 659 -29.27 -3.90 -7.13
CA ALA A 659 -28.25 -4.51 -7.98
C ALA A 659 -28.78 -4.69 -9.41
N LYS A 660 -27.88 -4.85 -10.39
CA LYS A 660 -28.20 -4.91 -11.83
C LYS A 660 -29.34 -5.88 -12.18
N THR A 661 -29.35 -7.06 -11.54
CA THR A 661 -30.31 -8.14 -11.78
C THR A 661 -31.45 -8.18 -10.76
N ASP A 662 -31.47 -7.27 -9.77
CA ASP A 662 -32.50 -7.21 -8.74
C ASP A 662 -33.79 -6.60 -9.28
N SER A 663 -34.93 -7.05 -8.77
CA SER A 663 -36.23 -6.41 -9.03
C SER A 663 -36.67 -5.45 -7.92
N LYS A 664 -35.97 -5.43 -6.77
CA LYS A 664 -36.34 -4.67 -5.56
C LYS A 664 -35.29 -3.64 -5.17
N TRP A 665 -35.75 -2.51 -4.63
CA TRP A 665 -34.90 -1.50 -3.99
C TRP A 665 -34.62 -1.84 -2.53
N THR A 666 -33.37 -1.71 -2.12
CA THR A 666 -32.92 -1.86 -0.73
C THR A 666 -32.59 -0.49 -0.15
N LYS A 667 -33.23 -0.11 0.96
CA LYS A 667 -32.95 1.16 1.65
C LYS A 667 -31.55 1.14 2.26
N ILE A 668 -30.80 2.22 2.08
CA ILE A 668 -29.51 2.45 2.74
C ILE A 668 -29.62 3.59 3.76
N ILE A 669 -28.77 3.57 4.79
CA ILE A 669 -28.84 4.54 5.89
C ILE A 669 -28.44 5.95 5.41
N GLY A 670 -28.90 6.99 6.09
CA GLY A 670 -28.60 8.39 5.77
C GLY A 670 -29.63 9.07 4.88
N GLY A 671 -29.31 10.29 4.43
CA GLY A 671 -30.11 11.06 3.49
C GLY A 671 -29.26 11.95 2.60
N ALA A 672 -29.72 12.15 1.36
CA ALA A 672 -29.02 12.96 0.35
C ALA A 672 -29.99 13.69 -0.59
N LEU A 673 -29.46 14.65 -1.35
CA LEU A 673 -30.10 15.32 -2.49
C LEU A 673 -29.54 14.91 -3.84
N ARG A 674 -28.24 14.56 -3.89
CA ARG A 674 -27.57 14.05 -5.11
C ARG A 674 -26.71 12.84 -4.83
N ILE A 675 -26.60 11.95 -5.81
CA ILE A 675 -25.82 10.73 -5.73
C ILE A 675 -25.04 10.49 -7.03
N ALA A 676 -23.80 10.04 -6.89
CA ALA A 676 -22.95 9.55 -7.98
C ALA A 676 -22.17 8.31 -7.51
N VAL A 677 -21.63 7.52 -8.44
CA VAL A 677 -20.99 6.25 -8.10
C VAL A 677 -19.61 6.13 -8.75
N SER A 678 -18.56 6.11 -7.94
CA SER A 678 -17.20 5.80 -8.36
C SER A 678 -16.94 4.30 -8.26
N GLY A 679 -17.07 3.56 -9.36
CA GLY A 679 -16.95 2.10 -9.35
C GLY A 679 -18.11 1.46 -8.59
N THR A 680 -17.87 1.03 -7.35
CA THR A 680 -18.90 0.53 -6.41
C THR A 680 -19.12 1.45 -5.20
N GLU A 681 -18.36 2.55 -5.10
CA GLU A 681 -18.39 3.49 -3.98
C GLU A 681 -19.35 4.66 -4.29
N ALA A 682 -20.44 4.77 -3.53
CA ALA A 682 -21.38 5.86 -3.70
C ALA A 682 -20.87 7.15 -3.03
N TRP A 683 -21.03 8.26 -3.72
CA TRP A 683 -20.76 9.62 -3.28
C TRP A 683 -22.06 10.41 -3.26
N VAL A 684 -22.28 11.21 -2.23
CA VAL A 684 -23.53 11.94 -2.06
C VAL A 684 -23.31 13.37 -1.59
N VAL A 685 -24.26 14.21 -1.95
CA VAL A 685 -24.39 15.58 -1.45
C VAL A 685 -25.70 15.68 -0.68
N ASN A 686 -25.63 16.20 0.54
CA ASN A 686 -26.78 16.34 1.42
C ASN A 686 -27.48 17.71 1.27
N ASP A 687 -28.57 17.93 2.00
CA ASP A 687 -29.37 19.17 1.98
C ASP A 687 -28.68 20.43 2.49
N LYS A 688 -27.51 20.31 3.11
CA LYS A 688 -26.63 21.42 3.55
C LYS A 688 -25.42 21.60 2.65
N GLY A 689 -25.36 20.90 1.51
CA GLY A 689 -24.23 20.87 0.59
C GLY A 689 -23.00 20.12 1.13
N GLY A 690 -23.15 19.35 2.21
CA GLY A 690 -22.10 18.50 2.73
C GLY A 690 -21.86 17.29 1.83
N ILE A 691 -20.59 16.97 1.59
CA ILE A 691 -20.14 15.88 0.72
C ILE A 691 -19.83 14.66 1.58
N TYR A 692 -20.33 13.50 1.18
CA TYR A 692 -20.11 12.24 1.89
C TYR A 692 -19.78 11.12 0.90
N VAL A 693 -18.96 10.19 1.37
CA VAL A 693 -18.58 8.99 0.65
C VAL A 693 -18.96 7.76 1.46
N GLN A 694 -19.43 6.73 0.77
CA GLN A 694 -19.81 5.48 1.39
C GLN A 694 -18.57 4.75 1.94
N SER A 695 -18.65 4.33 3.20
CA SER A 695 -17.61 3.55 3.88
C SER A 695 -18.29 2.35 4.57
N GLY A 696 -18.31 1.22 3.86
CA GLY A 696 -19.12 0.05 4.24
C GLY A 696 -20.61 0.40 4.28
N THR A 697 -21.23 0.30 5.46
CA THR A 697 -22.63 0.70 5.67
C THR A 697 -22.78 2.14 6.15
N ARG A 698 -21.69 2.86 6.46
CA ARG A 698 -21.72 4.23 6.99
C ARG A 698 -21.32 5.26 5.93
N TRP A 699 -21.53 6.53 6.26
CA TRP A 699 -21.12 7.67 5.45
C TRP A 699 -20.00 8.42 6.14
N ARG A 700 -18.88 8.61 5.44
CA ARG A 700 -17.77 9.43 5.90
C ARG A 700 -17.89 10.81 5.26
N ARG A 701 -17.87 11.87 6.08
CA ARG A 701 -17.86 13.25 5.58
C ARG A 701 -16.53 13.54 4.89
N VAL A 702 -16.60 14.15 3.72
CA VAL A 702 -15.45 14.66 2.97
C VAL A 702 -15.46 16.17 3.10
N SER A 703 -14.35 16.74 3.61
CA SER A 703 -14.22 18.20 3.70
C SER A 703 -14.14 18.79 2.29
N GLY A 704 -14.84 19.90 2.06
CA GLY A 704 -14.94 20.53 0.76
C GLY A 704 -15.92 21.70 0.74
N PRO A 705 -15.98 22.43 -0.39
CA PRO A 705 -16.95 23.49 -0.59
C PRO A 705 -18.38 22.93 -0.57
N ALA A 706 -19.36 23.77 -0.23
CA ALA A 706 -20.76 23.37 -0.23
C ALA A 706 -21.20 23.02 -1.66
N ALA A 707 -21.48 21.74 -1.91
CA ALA A 707 -21.84 21.22 -3.21
C ALA A 707 -23.36 21.24 -3.43
N GLN A 708 -23.79 21.33 -4.69
CA GLN A 708 -25.18 21.14 -5.10
C GLN A 708 -25.35 19.93 -6.02
N ASP A 709 -24.27 19.48 -6.67
CA ASP A 709 -24.25 18.26 -7.47
C ASP A 709 -22.88 17.61 -7.47
N ILE A 710 -22.83 16.30 -7.77
CA ILE A 710 -21.63 15.49 -7.72
C ILE A 710 -21.60 14.49 -8.87
N GLY A 711 -20.44 14.35 -9.48
CA GLY A 711 -20.13 13.32 -10.48
C GLY A 711 -18.89 12.56 -10.04
N ALA A 712 -18.91 11.24 -10.18
CA ALA A 712 -17.86 10.38 -9.62
C ALA A 712 -17.55 9.22 -10.56
N SER A 713 -16.26 8.96 -10.76
CA SER A 713 -15.74 7.80 -11.48
C SER A 713 -14.51 7.25 -10.75
N ALA A 714 -14.08 6.04 -11.09
CA ALA A 714 -12.86 5.45 -10.54
C ALA A 714 -11.60 6.32 -10.75
N LYS A 715 -11.61 7.23 -11.74
CA LYS A 715 -10.50 8.12 -12.08
C LYS A 715 -10.61 9.51 -11.47
N GLY A 716 -11.73 9.86 -10.83
CA GLY A 716 -11.87 11.18 -10.22
C GLY A 716 -13.30 11.53 -9.82
N VAL A 717 -13.40 12.47 -8.87
CA VAL A 717 -14.66 13.01 -8.35
C VAL A 717 -14.70 14.51 -8.60
N TRP A 718 -15.83 15.00 -9.07
CA TRP A 718 -16.08 16.40 -9.38
C TRP A 718 -17.39 16.85 -8.76
N ILE A 719 -17.49 18.13 -8.42
CA ILE A 719 -18.71 18.73 -7.89
C ILE A 719 -19.02 20.05 -8.57
N THR A 720 -20.29 20.40 -8.57
CA THR A 720 -20.71 21.80 -8.73
C THR A 720 -21.04 22.36 -7.34
N GLY A 721 -20.49 23.53 -7.04
CA GLY A 721 -20.76 24.27 -5.81
C GLY A 721 -22.14 24.89 -5.82
N THR A 722 -22.66 25.21 -4.65
CA THR A 722 -23.87 26.03 -4.47
C THR A 722 -23.74 27.46 -5.02
N ASP A 723 -22.52 27.87 -5.36
CA ASP A 723 -22.16 29.12 -6.06
C ASP A 723 -21.97 28.94 -7.58
N ASP A 724 -22.44 27.81 -8.13
CA ASP A 724 -22.28 27.33 -9.50
C ASP A 724 -20.83 27.07 -9.93
N LYS A 725 -19.82 27.23 -9.06
CA LYS A 725 -18.41 26.95 -9.43
C LYS A 725 -18.15 25.46 -9.56
N ILE A 726 -17.16 25.10 -10.37
CA ILE A 726 -16.81 23.70 -10.63
C ILE A 726 -15.54 23.36 -9.86
N TYR A 727 -15.55 22.24 -9.13
CA TYR A 727 -14.38 21.78 -8.37
C TYR A 727 -14.01 20.35 -8.74
N GLN A 728 -12.72 20.12 -8.94
CA GLN A 728 -12.13 18.79 -9.11
C GLN A 728 -11.49 18.34 -7.79
N ARG A 729 -11.76 17.10 -7.37
CA ARG A 729 -11.06 16.49 -6.24
C ARG A 729 -9.68 16.00 -6.68
N VAL A 730 -8.62 16.50 -6.05
CA VAL A 730 -7.23 16.07 -6.25
C VAL A 730 -6.64 15.71 -4.89
N GLY A 731 -6.46 14.40 -4.64
CA GLY A 731 -6.12 13.90 -3.31
C GLY A 731 -7.24 14.22 -2.29
N ASN A 732 -6.89 14.95 -1.24
CA ASN A 732 -7.85 15.44 -0.22
C ASN A 732 -8.33 16.87 -0.46
N ASN A 733 -7.85 17.54 -1.51
CA ASN A 733 -8.16 18.94 -1.81
C ASN A 733 -9.19 19.07 -2.95
N TRP A 734 -9.89 20.19 -2.96
CA TRP A 734 -10.79 20.59 -4.04
C TRP A 734 -10.20 21.75 -4.81
N ASN A 735 -9.77 21.50 -6.03
CA ASN A 735 -9.21 22.52 -6.91
C ASN A 735 -10.34 23.18 -7.70
N LEU A 736 -10.37 24.52 -7.69
CA LEU A 736 -11.31 25.30 -8.48
C LEU A 736 -10.96 25.20 -9.97
N VAL A 737 -11.93 24.81 -10.79
CA VAL A 737 -11.79 24.75 -12.24
C VAL A 737 -12.63 25.86 -12.85
N SER A 738 -12.05 26.61 -13.79
CA SER A 738 -12.72 27.74 -14.43
C SER A 738 -14.00 27.28 -15.13
N GLY A 739 -15.13 27.93 -14.84
CA GLY A 739 -16.42 27.59 -15.42
C GLY A 739 -17.56 27.72 -14.40
N LYS A 740 -18.80 27.62 -14.89
CA LYS A 740 -20.00 27.57 -14.04
C LYS A 740 -20.97 26.50 -14.52
N ALA A 741 -21.48 25.68 -13.61
CA ALA A 741 -22.39 24.58 -13.92
C ALA A 741 -23.37 24.26 -12.77
N GLN A 742 -24.49 23.65 -13.13
CA GLN A 742 -25.53 23.19 -12.21
C GLN A 742 -25.69 21.69 -12.12
N ARG A 743 -25.34 20.95 -13.18
CA ARG A 743 -25.26 19.49 -13.17
C ARG A 743 -23.91 19.02 -13.63
N ILE A 744 -23.47 17.89 -13.10
CA ILE A 744 -22.20 17.28 -13.45
C ILE A 744 -22.27 15.77 -13.39
N ASP A 745 -21.68 15.12 -14.39
CA ASP A 745 -21.33 13.72 -14.31
C ASP A 745 -19.93 13.47 -14.89
N VAL A 746 -19.32 12.33 -14.57
CA VAL A 746 -17.94 12.02 -14.92
C VAL A 746 -17.88 10.66 -15.60
N ASP A 747 -17.40 10.62 -16.85
CA ASP A 747 -17.26 9.36 -17.57
C ASP A 747 -16.19 8.45 -16.95
N GLN A 748 -16.17 7.16 -17.32
CA GLN A 748 -15.16 6.19 -16.85
C GLN A 748 -13.70 6.57 -17.21
N ASP A 749 -13.48 7.53 -18.11
CA ASP A 749 -12.17 8.10 -18.40
C ASP A 749 -11.77 9.26 -17.47
N GLY A 750 -12.63 9.62 -16.51
CA GLY A 750 -12.42 10.73 -15.57
C GLY A 750 -12.75 12.09 -16.17
N ARG A 751 -13.46 12.13 -17.31
CA ARG A 751 -13.79 13.37 -18.00
C ARG A 751 -15.14 13.93 -17.52
N PRO A 752 -15.18 15.15 -16.95
CA PRO A 752 -16.43 15.74 -16.51
C PRO A 752 -17.24 16.30 -17.68
N TRP A 753 -18.55 16.09 -17.58
CA TRP A 753 -19.59 16.65 -18.43
C TRP A 753 -20.51 17.49 -17.56
N VAL A 754 -20.89 18.66 -18.03
CA VAL A 754 -21.66 19.60 -17.22
C VAL A 754 -22.80 20.25 -17.98
N VAL A 755 -23.84 20.62 -17.24
CA VAL A 755 -24.95 21.45 -17.73
C VAL A 755 -25.04 22.69 -16.85
N ASN A 756 -25.08 23.87 -17.44
CA ASN A 756 -25.18 25.13 -16.70
C ASN A 756 -26.63 25.60 -16.50
N ASN A 757 -26.81 26.74 -15.83
CA ASN A 757 -28.14 27.30 -15.52
C ASN A 757 -28.96 27.75 -16.75
N LYS A 758 -28.32 27.91 -17.92
CA LYS A 758 -28.99 28.18 -19.21
C LYS A 758 -29.30 26.89 -19.99
N GLY A 759 -28.97 25.73 -19.42
CA GLY A 759 -29.09 24.42 -20.05
C GLY A 759 -28.00 24.11 -21.06
N HIS A 760 -26.97 24.95 -21.20
CA HIS A 760 -25.86 24.66 -22.12
C HIS A 760 -25.03 23.48 -21.62
N ILE A 761 -24.66 22.60 -22.54
CA ILE A 761 -23.93 21.35 -22.27
C ILE A 761 -22.46 21.55 -22.63
N PHE A 762 -21.56 21.13 -21.74
CA PHE A 762 -20.13 21.18 -21.97
C PHE A 762 -19.44 19.87 -21.58
N VAL A 763 -18.36 19.55 -22.28
CA VAL A 763 -17.44 18.46 -21.93
C VAL A 763 -16.04 19.03 -21.78
N HIS A 764 -15.29 18.57 -20.78
CA HIS A 764 -13.91 19.00 -20.54
C HIS A 764 -12.95 18.17 -21.39
N ASP A 765 -12.32 18.74 -22.41
CA ASP A 765 -11.49 17.99 -23.36
C ASP A 765 -10.14 17.52 -22.79
N ASN A 766 -9.37 16.78 -23.60
CA ASN A 766 -8.04 16.27 -23.22
C ASN A 766 -7.01 17.39 -22.95
N ASN A 767 -7.29 18.65 -23.34
CA ASN A 767 -6.44 19.82 -23.09
C ASN A 767 -6.92 20.64 -21.89
N LEU A 768 -7.81 20.08 -21.06
CA LEU A 768 -8.40 20.72 -19.90
C LEU A 768 -9.22 21.98 -20.24
N LYS A 769 -9.87 22.02 -21.40
CA LYS A 769 -10.75 23.12 -21.81
C LYS A 769 -12.19 22.66 -21.97
N TRP A 770 -13.12 23.52 -21.60
CA TRP A 770 -14.55 23.29 -21.81
C TRP A 770 -14.91 23.44 -23.29
N GLN A 771 -15.44 22.38 -23.89
CA GLN A 771 -16.04 22.41 -25.21
C GLN A 771 -17.56 22.45 -25.10
N ARG A 772 -18.18 23.50 -25.65
CA ARG A 772 -19.64 23.61 -25.74
C ARG A 772 -20.17 22.64 -26.79
N LEU A 773 -21.21 21.89 -26.45
CA LEU A 773 -21.94 21.02 -27.36
C LEU A 773 -23.26 21.68 -27.77
N PRO A 774 -23.83 21.32 -28.94
CA PRO A 774 -25.14 21.80 -29.35
C PRO A 774 -26.24 21.31 -28.40
N GLY A 775 -27.41 21.95 -28.46
CA GLY A 775 -28.58 21.57 -27.66
C GLY A 775 -28.66 22.21 -26.27
N ALA A 776 -29.72 21.85 -25.54
CA ALA A 776 -29.97 22.29 -24.17
C ALA A 776 -30.52 21.14 -23.31
N ALA A 777 -29.93 20.95 -22.14
CA ALA A 777 -30.30 19.90 -21.19
C ALA A 777 -30.66 20.48 -19.82
N ARG A 778 -31.33 19.67 -19.01
CA ARG A 778 -31.55 19.89 -17.57
C ARG A 778 -30.69 18.99 -16.70
N ASP A 779 -30.23 17.87 -17.27
CA ASP A 779 -29.45 16.85 -16.58
C ASP A 779 -28.59 16.06 -17.55
N VAL A 780 -27.49 15.49 -17.06
CA VAL A 780 -26.49 14.76 -17.86
C VAL A 780 -26.02 13.53 -17.10
N ALA A 781 -25.87 12.41 -17.80
CA ALA A 781 -25.24 11.21 -17.26
C ALA A 781 -24.38 10.52 -18.33
N VAL A 782 -23.23 9.98 -17.94
CA VAL A 782 -22.23 9.46 -18.87
C VAL A 782 -21.61 8.17 -18.32
N ASP A 783 -21.72 7.08 -19.09
CA ASP A 783 -21.09 5.79 -18.72
C ASP A 783 -19.63 5.75 -19.20
N VAL A 784 -19.43 5.41 -20.47
CA VAL A 784 -18.11 5.35 -21.12
C VAL A 784 -17.96 6.45 -22.17
N ARG A 785 -16.74 6.66 -22.66
CA ARG A 785 -16.44 7.62 -23.71
C ARG A 785 -17.36 7.42 -24.93
N GLY A 786 -18.22 8.40 -25.21
CA GLY A 786 -19.17 8.37 -26.33
C GLY A 786 -20.58 7.85 -25.98
N ALA A 787 -20.81 7.40 -24.75
CA ALA A 787 -22.12 7.00 -24.23
C ALA A 787 -22.65 8.03 -23.22
N ALA A 788 -22.72 9.30 -23.65
CA ALA A 788 -23.28 10.39 -22.88
C ALA A 788 -24.77 10.54 -23.18
N TYR A 789 -25.58 10.69 -22.14
CA TYR A 789 -27.02 10.87 -22.22
C TYR A 789 -27.43 12.17 -21.53
N VAL A 790 -28.47 12.80 -22.05
CA VAL A 790 -29.03 14.02 -21.44
C VAL A 790 -30.54 13.94 -21.39
N VAL A 791 -31.10 14.57 -20.37
CA VAL A 791 -32.51 14.96 -20.37
C VAL A 791 -32.59 16.37 -20.93
N GLY A 792 -33.30 16.54 -22.06
CA GLY A 792 -33.54 17.84 -22.66
C GLY A 792 -34.42 18.74 -21.78
N THR A 793 -34.40 20.04 -22.05
CA THR A 793 -35.28 21.00 -21.36
C THR A 793 -36.78 20.71 -21.61
N SER A 794 -37.13 20.00 -22.69
CA SER A 794 -38.49 19.51 -22.96
C SER A 794 -38.86 18.19 -22.28
N GLY A 795 -37.92 17.51 -21.62
CA GLY A 795 -38.12 16.21 -20.95
C GLY A 795 -37.76 14.98 -21.80
N GLY A 796 -37.45 15.16 -23.08
CA GLY A 796 -36.97 14.08 -23.96
C GLY A 796 -35.57 13.60 -23.55
N VAL A 797 -35.27 12.33 -23.84
CA VAL A 797 -33.94 11.74 -23.57
C VAL A 797 -33.17 11.61 -24.87
N TYR A 798 -31.90 12.01 -24.85
CA TYR A 798 -31.01 12.01 -26.01
C TYR A 798 -29.68 11.32 -25.67
N VAL A 799 -29.06 10.71 -26.67
CA VAL A 799 -27.71 10.13 -26.59
C VAL A 799 -26.76 10.91 -27.50
N PHE A 800 -25.52 11.13 -27.06
CA PHE A 800 -24.55 11.87 -27.83
C PHE A 800 -24.01 11.05 -29.00
N ASN A 801 -24.10 11.58 -30.21
CA ASN A 801 -23.50 11.02 -31.41
C ASN A 801 -22.16 11.71 -31.71
N GLY A 802 -21.07 11.02 -31.38
CA GLY A 802 -19.71 11.54 -31.59
C GLY A 802 -19.35 11.82 -33.06
N THR A 803 -20.02 11.19 -34.03
CA THR A 803 -19.79 11.43 -35.46
C THR A 803 -20.45 12.72 -35.92
N LYS A 804 -21.72 12.93 -35.53
CA LYS A 804 -22.48 14.16 -35.84
C LYS A 804 -22.03 15.34 -34.99
N ARG A 805 -21.33 15.07 -33.88
CA ARG A 805 -21.11 16.01 -32.77
C ARG A 805 -22.42 16.63 -32.28
N ASP A 806 -23.48 15.84 -32.31
CA ASP A 806 -24.85 16.27 -31.98
C ASP A 806 -25.61 15.15 -31.26
N TRP A 807 -26.84 15.40 -30.86
CA TRP A 807 -27.65 14.52 -30.03
C TRP A 807 -28.70 13.76 -30.85
N ASP A 808 -28.66 12.43 -30.78
CA ASP A 808 -29.71 11.58 -31.32
C ASP A 808 -30.79 11.37 -30.25
N ARG A 809 -32.05 11.62 -30.62
CA ARG A 809 -33.17 11.43 -29.71
C ARG A 809 -33.48 9.95 -29.53
N ILE A 810 -33.55 9.49 -28.29
CA ILE A 810 -33.88 8.10 -27.95
C ILE A 810 -35.20 7.97 -27.18
N SER A 811 -35.76 9.08 -26.67
CA SER A 811 -37.10 9.07 -26.09
C SER A 811 -37.91 10.31 -26.43
N ASP A 812 -39.20 10.06 -26.66
CA ASP A 812 -40.22 11.07 -26.91
C ASP A 812 -40.94 11.58 -25.68
N ASP A 813 -40.66 10.97 -24.53
CA ASP A 813 -41.23 11.32 -23.23
C ASP A 813 -41.03 12.81 -22.91
N LYS A 814 -42.07 13.46 -22.39
CA LYS A 814 -42.05 14.89 -22.03
C LYS A 814 -41.96 15.13 -20.52
N ASP A 815 -41.77 14.05 -19.77
CA ASP A 815 -41.84 14.03 -18.32
C ASP A 815 -40.51 13.67 -17.64
N SER A 816 -39.44 13.34 -18.37
CA SER A 816 -38.16 13.04 -17.71
C SER A 816 -37.56 14.29 -17.05
N VAL A 817 -36.98 14.11 -15.85
CA VAL A 817 -36.37 15.19 -15.07
C VAL A 817 -34.94 14.90 -14.63
N ALA A 818 -34.57 13.63 -14.48
CA ALA A 818 -33.22 13.20 -14.14
C ALA A 818 -32.85 11.92 -14.90
N ILE A 819 -31.55 11.68 -15.08
CA ILE A 819 -30.99 10.54 -15.81
C ILE A 819 -29.76 9.99 -15.09
N GLY A 820 -29.58 8.67 -15.16
CA GLY A 820 -28.40 7.98 -14.68
C GLY A 820 -27.94 6.96 -15.71
N ALA A 821 -26.63 6.87 -15.94
CA ALA A 821 -26.03 5.94 -16.89
C ALA A 821 -24.81 5.27 -16.25
N GLY A 822 -24.64 3.97 -16.48
CA GLY A 822 -23.52 3.21 -15.90
C GLY A 822 -23.68 1.70 -16.06
N GLY A 823 -22.56 1.00 -16.24
CA GLY A 823 -22.55 -0.47 -16.35
C GLY A 823 -23.42 -0.99 -17.51
N GLY A 824 -23.55 -0.20 -18.58
CA GLY A 824 -24.40 -0.46 -19.74
C GLY A 824 -25.90 -0.28 -19.51
N GLN A 825 -26.33 0.33 -18.41
CA GLN A 825 -27.74 0.64 -18.15
C GLN A 825 -27.99 2.15 -18.24
N VAL A 826 -29.19 2.52 -18.67
CA VAL A 826 -29.68 3.91 -18.66
C VAL A 826 -31.00 3.95 -17.92
N TRP A 827 -31.13 4.89 -17.00
CA TRP A 827 -32.28 5.06 -16.12
C TRP A 827 -32.77 6.48 -16.20
N ARG A 828 -34.08 6.68 -16.22
CA ARG A 828 -34.69 8.01 -16.13
C ARG A 828 -35.68 8.08 -14.98
N ILE A 829 -35.87 9.29 -14.49
CA ILE A 829 -36.88 9.64 -13.50
C ILE A 829 -37.87 10.62 -14.15
N SER A 830 -39.16 10.38 -13.97
CA SER A 830 -40.21 11.28 -14.45
C SER A 830 -40.54 12.42 -13.47
N LYS A 831 -41.34 13.40 -13.91
CA LYS A 831 -41.90 14.47 -13.08
C LYS A 831 -42.75 13.94 -11.92
N SER A 832 -43.38 12.77 -12.07
CA SER A 832 -44.12 12.06 -11.00
C SER A 832 -43.21 11.28 -10.04
N ASN A 833 -41.89 11.38 -10.21
CA ASN A 833 -40.88 10.57 -9.52
C ASN A 833 -40.90 9.08 -9.88
N ASP A 834 -41.58 8.68 -10.96
CA ASP A 834 -41.55 7.28 -11.41
C ASP A 834 -40.18 6.96 -12.02
N THR A 835 -39.65 5.78 -11.69
CA THR A 835 -38.35 5.33 -12.18
C THR A 835 -38.52 4.40 -13.39
N TYR A 836 -37.75 4.63 -14.44
CA TYR A 836 -37.77 3.80 -15.65
C TYR A 836 -36.36 3.36 -16.06
N ARG A 837 -36.26 2.15 -16.62
CA ARG A 837 -35.04 1.59 -17.19
C ARG A 837 -35.17 1.46 -18.70
N TYR A 838 -34.16 1.90 -19.44
CA TYR A 838 -34.07 1.72 -20.89
C TYR A 838 -33.78 0.25 -21.23
N GLN A 839 -34.55 -0.33 -22.17
CA GLN A 839 -34.38 -1.72 -22.63
C GLN A 839 -33.33 -1.87 -23.71
#